data_AF-A0A1G8LTI8-F1
#
_entry.id   AF-A0A1G8LTI8-F1
#
_cell.length_a   1.000
_cell.length_b   1.000
_cell.length_c   1.000
_cell.angle_alpha   90.00
_cell.angle_beta   90.00
_cell.angle_gamma   90.00
#
_symmetry.space_group_name_H-M   'P 1'
#
loop_
_entity.id
_entity.type
_entity.pdbx_description
1 polymer ?
#
loop_
_entity_poly.entity_id
_entity_poly.type
_entity_poly.pdbx_seq_one_letter_code
_entity_poly.pdbx_strand_id
1 'polypeptide(L)'
;DAPAGQGTGQIWAGSADDVASGTQADLTLPAGELSDGWKVRWRVRAVNAATTIGSPWSHWQPLTVDLPDPVSEPAVGPLQVSPSQQVDGATVTSSLTPSLLTQVSDPVGGVLRAEAELEHDPAGQGTGQIWTGSVDNVAVGGQADLTVPADTLADGWKVRWRARAVSATAASAWSDWQSFTVSLPKPTATGLTITPSKVVDGLTVTTTLTPTLQATLTHPTGHALRAEAEIEHDPAAPAGQGSGQIWTGSADNVSSGTQTSIAVPAGTLTGGWKVRWRLRAVSDQAASSWSDWQQVTVGVTQPGEEPLAQTVGPVFLSDQSFTTAAWLRWSNKDGDYIVLEQKGTHQVPFRLGNTADHGLVFTFTSADATSATVEGVLSGVEPPVDEWFHLAGVYDAASRTVTLYLNGAQAGTTQLSFSAWNAQAPLQIGAAMAGSIDEVQIYQRPFSAAEVASVIASATASAPVAAAAPQKTASTQAAAGTGDFDYNRINLQTCQVSGSETGHGEYDARIRELPYNSCWSSYLQVNDYVEDESTGRLVKAGCGSLLKNPVLKWACKQVAEPFDEDLALRFRATVVIHSYLGNATGTGVVDGAGTGIKPTDMKMFIQLDDFALIGEGGRVVKPGNQLSAMPITTRLYIPDPPFTDEGCTTGDGEKKKDISAWQSSSYDVFNIRTTIDNPGVVTCAFHPEVVLYADSGSEWLRLPLFSQKVIDVKGEWVGVAREGKDVPMGWKRWMPHFRCDSLAFGANDPQVEDRVGGCINTRSKRVFVMSTKSGTEFPEVAQHIKDALNPSTNKSTNPPKREGDPEVPNPPSRDVLGTEQPKRIPGNWAAPIGSDAGEPLHRTTSDERNQQNRLVFSRRAFISDLGKPTQKEWPDNPGSNYCKYYQWEKYIAPGVRWKDLNCDEYPFAATLEGAASAEWDFSIRALNAKQNRDQGNALKRFFAEFRVGDENSFWVMIE
;
A
#
# COMPACT_ATOMS: atom_id res chain seq x y z
N ASP A 1 -66.00 -66.64 60.57
CA ASP A 1 -64.81 -65.83 60.93
C ASP A 1 -64.26 -65.16 59.67
N ALA A 2 -63.65 -63.98 59.80
CA ALA A 2 -63.08 -63.23 58.68
C ALA A 2 -61.54 -63.25 58.76
N PRO A 3 -60.81 -63.24 57.61
CA PRO A 3 -59.35 -63.16 57.62
C PRO A 3 -58.83 -61.88 58.29
N ALA A 4 -57.71 -62.00 59.00
CA ALA A 4 -57.05 -60.85 59.62
C ALA A 4 -56.62 -59.80 58.57
N GLY A 5 -56.77 -58.52 58.91
CA GLY A 5 -56.46 -57.38 58.02
C GLY A 5 -57.68 -56.76 57.34
N GLN A 6 -58.77 -57.51 57.13
CA GLN A 6 -60.02 -56.95 56.61
C GLN A 6 -60.79 -56.25 57.75
N GLY A 7 -60.63 -54.92 57.84
CA GLY A 7 -61.11 -54.10 58.96
C GLY A 7 -62.63 -54.16 59.18
N THR A 8 -63.05 -54.25 60.43
CA THR A 8 -64.48 -54.30 60.80
C THR A 8 -65.09 -52.90 60.83
N GLY A 9 -65.66 -52.45 59.71
CA GLY A 9 -66.31 -51.15 59.62
C GLY A 9 -67.28 -51.02 58.45
N GLN A 10 -67.78 -49.80 58.24
CA GLN A 10 -68.37 -49.38 56.98
C GLN A 10 -67.24 -48.84 56.10
N ILE A 11 -67.04 -49.44 54.93
CA ILE A 11 -66.05 -48.97 53.94
C ILE A 11 -66.56 -47.66 53.34
N TRP A 12 -67.70 -47.75 52.64
CA TRP A 12 -68.38 -46.64 51.98
C TRP A 12 -69.88 -46.65 52.27
N ALA A 13 -70.53 -45.48 52.15
CA ALA A 13 -71.99 -45.37 52.05
C ALA A 13 -72.38 -44.08 51.30
N GLY A 14 -73.51 -44.12 50.59
CA GLY A 14 -74.13 -42.98 49.92
C GLY A 14 -75.64 -43.18 49.76
N SER A 15 -76.33 -42.19 49.19
CA SER A 15 -77.73 -42.26 48.79
C SER A 15 -77.89 -41.94 47.31
N ALA A 16 -79.00 -42.42 46.74
CA ALA A 16 -79.56 -41.90 45.50
C ALA A 16 -80.89 -41.25 45.91
N ASP A 17 -81.01 -39.95 45.67
CA ASP A 17 -82.18 -39.16 46.06
C ASP A 17 -83.19 -39.10 44.89
N ASP A 18 -84.41 -38.63 45.15
CA ASP A 18 -85.53 -38.54 44.18
C ASP A 18 -85.91 -39.83 43.41
N VAL A 19 -85.47 -40.99 43.90
CA VAL A 19 -85.85 -42.32 43.37
C VAL A 19 -87.38 -42.51 43.42
N ALA A 20 -87.98 -42.79 42.27
CA ALA A 20 -89.41 -43.00 42.15
C ALA A 20 -89.88 -44.28 42.86
N SER A 21 -91.07 -44.21 43.50
CA SER A 21 -91.63 -45.35 44.22
C SER A 21 -91.89 -46.54 43.29
N GLY A 22 -91.13 -47.62 43.49
CA GLY A 22 -91.23 -48.85 42.70
C GLY A 22 -90.19 -49.02 41.59
N THR A 23 -89.28 -48.07 41.37
CA THR A 23 -88.14 -48.25 40.45
C THR A 23 -86.90 -48.79 41.17
N GLN A 24 -85.97 -49.35 40.41
CA GLN A 24 -84.61 -49.62 40.88
C GLN A 24 -83.87 -48.29 41.15
N ALA A 25 -82.87 -48.34 42.03
CA ALA A 25 -81.88 -47.29 42.23
C ALA A 25 -80.48 -47.90 42.10
N ASP A 26 -79.61 -47.23 41.36
CA ASP A 26 -78.23 -47.66 41.13
C ASP A 26 -77.25 -46.75 41.87
N LEU A 27 -76.18 -47.33 42.41
CA LEU A 27 -75.16 -46.64 43.20
C LEU A 27 -73.77 -47.12 42.79
N THR A 28 -72.92 -46.20 42.37
CA THR A 28 -71.53 -46.46 41.96
C THR A 28 -70.58 -46.17 43.12
N LEU A 29 -69.73 -47.13 43.49
CA LEU A 29 -68.63 -46.88 44.43
C LEU A 29 -67.52 -46.05 43.75
N PRO A 30 -66.95 -45.03 44.43
CA PRO A 30 -65.75 -44.34 43.97
C PRO A 30 -64.55 -45.28 43.74
N ALA A 31 -63.65 -44.88 42.84
CA ALA A 31 -62.40 -45.60 42.60
C ALA A 31 -61.49 -45.57 43.84
N GLY A 32 -60.87 -46.70 44.16
CA GLY A 32 -59.99 -46.87 45.33
C GLY A 32 -60.68 -47.34 46.62
N GLU A 33 -62.01 -47.34 46.69
CA GLU A 33 -62.79 -47.81 47.86
C GLU A 33 -62.70 -49.34 48.06
N LEU A 34 -62.32 -50.08 47.02
CA LEU A 34 -62.05 -51.51 47.05
C LEU A 34 -60.64 -51.76 46.53
N SER A 35 -59.91 -52.65 47.21
CA SER A 35 -58.63 -53.19 46.75
C SER A 35 -58.80 -54.64 46.29
N ASP A 36 -57.80 -55.14 45.56
CA ASP A 36 -57.81 -56.50 45.05
C ASP A 36 -57.80 -57.57 46.17
N GLY A 37 -58.36 -58.75 45.88
CA GLY A 37 -58.51 -59.87 46.82
C GLY A 37 -59.46 -59.62 48.00
N TRP A 38 -60.07 -58.43 48.13
CA TRP A 38 -60.92 -58.08 49.27
C TRP A 38 -62.25 -58.84 49.27
N LYS A 39 -62.69 -59.24 50.47
CA LYS A 39 -64.01 -59.87 50.70
C LYS A 39 -64.87 -58.91 51.51
N VAL A 40 -65.92 -58.39 50.90
CA VAL A 40 -66.75 -57.29 51.44
C VAL A 40 -68.23 -57.65 51.46
N ARG A 41 -69.06 -56.79 52.02
CA ARG A 41 -70.53 -56.93 52.02
C ARG A 41 -71.25 -55.59 51.99
N TRP A 42 -72.42 -55.53 51.35
CA TRP A 42 -73.24 -54.32 51.20
C TRP A 42 -74.71 -54.55 51.59
N ARG A 43 -75.47 -53.47 51.83
CA ARG A 43 -76.92 -53.48 52.11
C ARG A 43 -77.54 -52.11 51.82
N VAL A 44 -78.86 -52.05 51.64
CA VAL A 44 -79.60 -50.81 51.30
C VAL A 44 -80.87 -50.63 52.14
N ARG A 45 -81.44 -49.41 52.13
CA ARG A 45 -82.78 -49.11 52.64
C ARG A 45 -83.41 -47.97 51.83
N ALA A 46 -84.74 -47.88 51.81
CA ALA A 46 -85.43 -46.70 51.29
C ALA A 46 -85.66 -45.68 52.42
N VAL A 47 -85.72 -44.38 52.07
CA VAL A 47 -86.12 -43.31 53.00
C VAL A 47 -87.11 -42.39 52.29
N ASN A 48 -88.24 -42.10 52.94
CA ASN A 48 -89.21 -41.15 52.41
C ASN A 48 -88.72 -39.72 52.68
N ALA A 49 -88.28 -39.01 51.65
CA ALA A 49 -87.67 -37.68 51.79
C ALA A 49 -88.58 -36.64 52.50
N ALA A 50 -89.89 -36.67 52.23
CA ALA A 50 -90.85 -35.70 52.79
C ALA A 50 -91.15 -35.91 54.29
N THR A 51 -90.99 -37.12 54.82
CA THR A 51 -91.28 -37.45 56.24
C THR A 51 -90.03 -37.85 57.04
N THR A 52 -88.88 -38.05 56.38
CA THR A 52 -87.64 -38.62 56.91
C THR A 52 -87.74 -40.05 57.46
N ILE A 53 -88.91 -40.70 57.33
CA ILE A 53 -89.12 -42.08 57.80
C ILE A 53 -88.42 -43.06 56.85
N GLY A 54 -87.49 -43.84 57.39
CA GLY A 54 -86.76 -44.88 56.68
C GLY A 54 -87.35 -46.28 56.85
N SER A 55 -87.21 -47.12 55.82
CA SER A 55 -87.44 -48.55 55.96
C SER A 55 -86.38 -49.20 56.88
N PRO A 56 -86.63 -50.42 57.37
CA PRO A 56 -85.56 -51.31 57.81
C PRO A 56 -84.48 -51.44 56.72
N TRP A 57 -83.24 -51.70 57.14
CA TRP A 57 -82.17 -52.09 56.23
C TRP A 57 -82.37 -53.51 55.72
N SER A 58 -81.97 -53.77 54.47
CA SER A 58 -81.87 -55.11 53.92
C SER A 58 -80.87 -55.97 54.71
N HIS A 59 -80.95 -57.28 54.52
CA HIS A 59 -79.85 -58.18 54.86
C HIS A 59 -78.59 -57.81 54.08
N TRP A 60 -77.43 -58.18 54.62
CA TRP A 60 -76.12 -57.96 53.99
C TRP A 60 -75.85 -58.99 52.87
N GLN A 61 -75.34 -58.53 51.73
CA GLN A 61 -74.93 -59.34 50.58
C GLN A 61 -73.40 -59.35 50.43
N PRO A 62 -72.71 -60.51 50.35
CA PRO A 62 -71.26 -60.59 50.23
C PRO A 62 -70.75 -60.52 48.77
N LEU A 63 -69.50 -60.07 48.56
CA LEU A 63 -68.79 -60.12 47.28
C LEU A 63 -67.26 -60.29 47.48
N THR A 64 -66.51 -60.63 46.43
CA THR A 64 -65.03 -60.71 46.40
C THR A 64 -64.46 -60.03 45.16
N VAL A 65 -63.33 -59.34 45.28
CA VAL A 65 -62.61 -58.64 44.20
C VAL A 65 -61.40 -59.47 43.73
N ASP A 66 -61.06 -59.41 42.44
CA ASP A 66 -60.01 -60.20 41.77
C ASP A 66 -59.51 -59.45 40.50
N LEU A 67 -58.19 -59.30 40.28
CA LEU A 67 -57.57 -58.56 39.16
C LEU A 67 -56.26 -59.23 38.65
N PRO A 68 -55.82 -59.01 37.40
CA PRO A 68 -54.62 -59.68 36.83
C PRO A 68 -53.29 -58.93 37.03
N ASP A 69 -52.19 -59.68 37.20
CA ASP A 69 -50.81 -59.18 37.26
C ASP A 69 -50.26 -58.70 35.89
N PRO A 70 -49.34 -57.70 35.86
CA PRO A 70 -48.68 -57.22 34.64
C PRO A 70 -47.51 -58.09 34.18
N VAL A 71 -47.19 -58.05 32.88
CA VAL A 71 -46.04 -58.72 32.24
C VAL A 71 -45.03 -57.70 31.70
N SER A 72 -43.75 -58.10 31.58
CA SER A 72 -42.69 -57.23 31.04
C SER A 72 -42.88 -57.06 29.54
N GLU A 73 -43.17 -55.83 29.14
CA GLU A 73 -43.38 -55.42 27.75
C GLU A 73 -42.60 -54.12 27.50
N PRO A 74 -41.27 -54.22 27.32
CA PRO A 74 -40.44 -53.04 27.10
C PRO A 74 -40.77 -52.38 25.76
N ALA A 75 -40.71 -51.04 25.71
CA ALA A 75 -40.96 -50.23 24.52
C ALA A 75 -40.12 -48.95 24.50
N VAL A 76 -39.98 -48.35 23.31
CA VAL A 76 -39.36 -47.04 23.09
C VAL A 76 -40.39 -46.00 22.68
N GLY A 77 -40.20 -44.77 23.15
CA GLY A 77 -40.99 -43.60 22.80
C GLY A 77 -40.49 -42.88 21.54
N PRO A 78 -40.99 -41.66 21.26
CA PRO A 78 -40.61 -40.88 20.09
C PRO A 78 -39.10 -40.69 19.96
N LEU A 79 -38.59 -40.91 18.75
CA LEU A 79 -37.19 -40.73 18.39
C LEU A 79 -36.87 -39.25 18.14
N GLN A 80 -35.75 -38.78 18.68
CA GLN A 80 -35.25 -37.41 18.51
C GLN A 80 -33.73 -37.41 18.24
N VAL A 81 -33.25 -36.39 17.53
CA VAL A 81 -31.82 -36.18 17.23
C VAL A 81 -31.40 -34.83 17.80
N SER A 82 -30.25 -34.74 18.47
CA SER A 82 -29.77 -33.50 19.09
C SER A 82 -28.27 -33.24 18.80
N PRO A 83 -27.87 -32.03 18.36
CA PRO A 83 -28.73 -30.92 17.92
C PRO A 83 -29.43 -31.27 16.60
N SER A 84 -30.68 -30.84 16.42
CA SER A 84 -31.33 -30.89 15.10
C SER A 84 -32.35 -29.76 14.90
N GLN A 85 -32.71 -29.55 13.64
CA GLN A 85 -33.72 -28.60 13.17
C GLN A 85 -34.56 -29.25 12.06
N GLN A 86 -35.72 -28.67 11.77
CA GLN A 86 -36.54 -29.08 10.62
C GLN A 86 -36.27 -28.14 9.43
N VAL A 87 -35.88 -28.71 8.30
CA VAL A 87 -35.64 -27.99 7.04
C VAL A 87 -36.44 -28.69 5.95
N ASP A 88 -37.38 -27.97 5.30
CA ASP A 88 -38.29 -28.48 4.27
C ASP A 88 -39.03 -29.79 4.64
N GLY A 89 -39.30 -29.98 5.94
CA GLY A 89 -39.98 -31.16 6.48
C GLY A 89 -39.05 -32.35 6.79
N ALA A 90 -37.73 -32.19 6.66
CA ALA A 90 -36.73 -33.19 7.04
C ALA A 90 -35.96 -32.77 8.31
N THR A 91 -35.65 -33.75 9.17
CA THR A 91 -34.74 -33.57 10.30
C THR A 91 -33.31 -33.40 9.80
N VAL A 92 -32.64 -32.31 10.19
CA VAL A 92 -31.25 -32.00 9.84
C VAL A 92 -30.43 -31.77 11.11
N THR A 93 -29.29 -32.44 11.25
CA THR A 93 -28.31 -32.21 12.31
C THR A 93 -27.10 -31.45 11.80
N SER A 94 -26.56 -30.56 12.64
CA SER A 94 -25.36 -29.76 12.38
C SER A 94 -24.11 -30.31 13.10
N SER A 95 -24.08 -31.61 13.39
CA SER A 95 -23.01 -32.30 14.10
C SER A 95 -22.67 -33.63 13.43
N LEU A 96 -21.40 -34.04 13.46
CA LEU A 96 -20.98 -35.41 13.11
C LEU A 96 -21.17 -36.39 14.28
N THR A 97 -21.34 -35.88 15.49
CA THR A 97 -21.57 -36.66 16.73
C THR A 97 -22.89 -36.26 17.40
N PRO A 98 -24.05 -36.43 16.74
CA PRO A 98 -25.34 -36.14 17.36
C PRO A 98 -25.66 -37.15 18.47
N SER A 99 -26.40 -36.69 19.47
CA SER A 99 -27.09 -37.55 20.43
C SER A 99 -28.41 -38.04 19.84
N LEU A 100 -28.57 -39.36 19.75
CA LEU A 100 -29.82 -40.01 19.40
C LEU A 100 -30.60 -40.29 20.69
N LEU A 101 -31.80 -39.73 20.81
CA LEU A 101 -32.57 -39.70 22.05
C LEU A 101 -33.92 -40.43 21.90
N THR A 102 -34.29 -41.23 22.91
CA THR A 102 -35.63 -41.81 23.03
C THR A 102 -35.99 -42.05 24.50
N GLN A 103 -37.27 -42.10 24.85
CA GLN A 103 -37.71 -42.53 26.18
C GLN A 103 -37.92 -44.05 26.21
N VAL A 104 -37.68 -44.69 27.35
CA VAL A 104 -37.91 -46.14 27.53
C VAL A 104 -39.05 -46.41 28.53
N SER A 105 -39.83 -47.45 28.30
CA SER A 105 -40.93 -47.86 29.18
C SER A 105 -41.05 -49.38 29.28
N ASP A 106 -41.60 -49.88 30.39
CA ASP A 106 -42.01 -51.28 30.61
C ASP A 106 -43.09 -51.28 31.72
N PRO A 107 -44.26 -51.95 31.56
CA PRO A 107 -45.29 -52.06 32.58
C PRO A 107 -44.84 -52.64 33.94
N VAL A 108 -43.77 -53.44 33.97
CA VAL A 108 -43.19 -54.00 35.22
C VAL A 108 -42.25 -53.00 35.91
N GLY A 109 -41.84 -51.93 35.23
CA GLY A 109 -40.96 -50.90 35.76
C GLY A 109 -39.48 -51.30 35.84
N GLY A 110 -38.72 -50.58 36.65
CA GLY A 110 -37.28 -50.84 36.86
C GLY A 110 -36.38 -50.03 35.92
N VAL A 111 -35.30 -50.67 35.44
CA VAL A 111 -34.32 -50.11 34.51
C VAL A 111 -34.17 -50.97 33.27
N LEU A 112 -33.88 -50.33 32.15
CA LEU A 112 -33.80 -50.93 30.81
C LEU A 112 -32.47 -50.57 30.14
N ARG A 113 -32.10 -51.36 29.14
CA ARG A 113 -31.05 -51.06 28.18
C ARG A 113 -31.71 -50.52 26.92
N ALA A 114 -31.31 -49.34 26.46
CA ALA A 114 -31.69 -48.82 25.15
C ALA A 114 -30.61 -49.20 24.14
N GLU A 115 -31.00 -49.70 22.97
CA GLU A 115 -30.11 -50.00 21.85
C GLU A 115 -30.56 -49.22 20.62
N ALA A 116 -29.60 -48.80 19.79
CA ALA A 116 -29.84 -48.09 18.54
C ALA A 116 -29.02 -48.67 17.39
N GLU A 117 -29.60 -48.66 16.19
CA GLU A 117 -28.93 -48.95 14.93
C GLU A 117 -29.01 -47.72 14.01
N LEU A 118 -27.93 -47.43 13.30
CA LEU A 118 -27.79 -46.31 12.37
C LEU A 118 -27.26 -46.83 11.02
N GLU A 119 -27.90 -46.47 9.92
CA GLU A 119 -27.53 -46.90 8.56
C GLU A 119 -27.75 -45.79 7.52
N HIS A 120 -27.19 -45.95 6.32
CA HIS A 120 -27.49 -45.06 5.19
C HIS A 120 -28.98 -45.15 4.81
N ASP A 121 -29.57 -44.02 4.38
CA ASP A 121 -30.93 -44.03 3.86
C ASP A 121 -30.96 -44.67 2.45
N PRO A 122 -31.68 -45.81 2.25
CA PRO A 122 -31.76 -46.49 0.96
C PRO A 122 -32.39 -45.67 -0.15
N ALA A 123 -33.16 -44.62 0.17
CA ALA A 123 -33.72 -43.71 -0.81
C ALA A 123 -32.72 -42.65 -1.32
N GLY A 124 -31.53 -42.55 -0.71
CA GLY A 124 -30.57 -41.47 -0.98
C GLY A 124 -29.17 -41.91 -1.36
N GLN A 125 -28.53 -42.81 -0.59
CA GLN A 125 -27.08 -43.03 -0.67
C GLN A 125 -26.62 -44.50 -0.62
N GLY A 126 -27.54 -45.46 -0.47
CA GLY A 126 -27.25 -46.89 -0.52
C GLY A 126 -27.71 -47.63 0.73
N THR A 127 -27.25 -48.87 0.90
CA THR A 127 -27.68 -49.77 1.98
C THR A 127 -26.48 -50.29 2.76
N GLY A 128 -26.45 -50.09 4.08
CA GLY A 128 -25.42 -50.65 4.95
C GLY A 128 -25.44 -50.00 6.34
N GLN A 129 -25.32 -50.84 7.37
CA GLN A 129 -25.21 -50.40 8.76
C GLN A 129 -23.91 -49.61 8.95
N ILE A 130 -24.05 -48.38 9.46
CA ILE A 130 -22.94 -47.47 9.77
C ILE A 130 -22.46 -47.72 11.19
N TRP A 131 -23.40 -47.84 12.14
CA TRP A 131 -23.09 -47.92 13.57
C TRP A 131 -24.19 -48.60 14.38
N THR A 132 -23.81 -49.14 15.54
CA THR A 132 -24.70 -49.64 16.58
C THR A 132 -24.27 -49.10 17.94
N GLY A 133 -25.24 -48.66 18.74
CA GLY A 133 -25.01 -48.05 20.05
C GLY A 133 -25.91 -48.64 21.13
N SER A 134 -25.52 -48.46 22.39
CA SER A 134 -26.36 -48.84 23.53
C SER A 134 -26.04 -48.04 24.78
N VAL A 135 -27.06 -47.79 25.60
CA VAL A 135 -26.92 -47.25 26.97
C VAL A 135 -27.72 -48.11 27.95
N ASP A 136 -27.05 -48.51 29.04
CA ASP A 136 -27.59 -49.41 30.06
C ASP A 136 -28.13 -48.63 31.27
N ASN A 137 -29.00 -49.28 32.06
CA ASN A 137 -29.55 -48.77 33.32
C ASN A 137 -30.42 -47.51 33.20
N VAL A 138 -31.07 -47.29 32.05
CA VAL A 138 -32.02 -46.19 31.86
C VAL A 138 -33.31 -46.51 32.62
N ALA A 139 -33.71 -45.68 33.58
CA ALA A 139 -34.95 -45.88 34.33
C ALA A 139 -36.20 -45.80 33.43
N VAL A 140 -37.24 -46.57 33.75
CA VAL A 140 -38.55 -46.48 33.07
C VAL A 140 -39.13 -45.07 33.18
N GLY A 141 -39.56 -44.52 32.04
CA GLY A 141 -39.96 -43.11 31.85
C GLY A 141 -38.78 -42.15 31.59
N GLY A 142 -37.54 -42.61 31.77
CA GLY A 142 -36.32 -41.84 31.50
C GLY A 142 -35.97 -41.78 30.01
N GLN A 143 -35.19 -40.76 29.65
CA GLN A 143 -34.65 -40.58 28.30
C GLN A 143 -33.25 -41.22 28.21
N ALA A 144 -33.09 -42.13 27.24
CA ALA A 144 -31.80 -42.63 26.81
C ALA A 144 -31.11 -41.60 25.91
N ASP A 145 -29.80 -41.45 26.07
CA ASP A 145 -28.93 -40.65 25.20
C ASP A 145 -27.85 -41.55 24.61
N LEU A 146 -27.81 -41.63 23.27
CA LEU A 146 -26.85 -42.42 22.51
C LEU A 146 -26.10 -41.51 21.54
N THR A 147 -25.01 -40.90 22.02
CA THR A 147 -24.10 -40.09 21.21
C THR A 147 -23.39 -40.94 20.14
N VAL A 148 -23.55 -40.56 18.87
CA VAL A 148 -22.80 -41.15 17.76
C VAL A 148 -21.32 -40.78 17.87
N PRO A 149 -20.37 -41.73 17.74
CA PRO A 149 -18.93 -41.44 17.86
C PRO A 149 -18.40 -40.51 16.76
N ALA A 150 -17.21 -39.95 17.00
CA ALA A 150 -16.43 -39.27 15.97
C ALA A 150 -16.15 -40.20 14.77
N ASP A 151 -15.84 -39.60 13.60
CA ASP A 151 -15.50 -40.28 12.34
C ASP A 151 -16.55 -41.28 11.80
N THR A 152 -17.74 -41.34 12.42
CA THR A 152 -18.82 -42.28 12.09
C THR A 152 -19.82 -41.70 11.07
N LEU A 153 -19.88 -40.38 10.95
CA LEU A 153 -20.73 -39.64 10.00
C LEU A 153 -19.90 -38.61 9.23
N ALA A 154 -20.36 -38.24 8.04
CA ALA A 154 -19.78 -37.16 7.25
C ALA A 154 -20.87 -36.19 6.73
N ASP A 155 -20.44 -35.00 6.31
CA ASP A 155 -21.32 -33.96 5.79
C ASP A 155 -22.08 -34.40 4.53
N GLY A 156 -23.34 -33.97 4.41
CA GLY A 156 -24.24 -34.34 3.31
C GLY A 156 -24.78 -35.77 3.38
N TRP A 157 -24.46 -36.54 4.42
CA TRP A 157 -24.98 -37.90 4.58
C TRP A 157 -26.48 -37.91 4.91
N LYS A 158 -27.24 -38.72 4.20
CA LYS A 158 -28.63 -39.08 4.51
C LYS A 158 -28.60 -40.44 5.19
N VAL A 159 -28.99 -40.45 6.46
CA VAL A 159 -28.93 -41.62 7.33
C VAL A 159 -30.28 -41.82 8.00
N ARG A 160 -30.51 -43.03 8.50
CA ARG A 160 -31.69 -43.35 9.28
C ARG A 160 -31.32 -44.20 10.49
N TRP A 161 -32.05 -43.99 11.57
CA TRP A 161 -31.83 -44.69 12.83
C TRP A 161 -33.13 -45.25 13.40
N ARG A 162 -32.98 -46.24 14.28
CA ARG A 162 -34.09 -46.86 15.02
C ARG A 162 -33.61 -47.28 16.40
N ALA A 163 -34.53 -47.42 17.34
CA ALA A 163 -34.23 -47.82 18.71
C ALA A 163 -35.06 -49.04 19.16
N ARG A 164 -34.60 -49.71 20.21
CA ARG A 164 -35.36 -50.69 20.99
C ARG A 164 -35.01 -50.62 22.47
N ALA A 165 -35.92 -51.08 23.31
CA ALA A 165 -35.71 -51.23 24.75
C ALA A 165 -35.57 -52.71 25.12
N VAL A 166 -34.67 -53.02 26.04
CA VAL A 166 -34.36 -54.39 26.47
C VAL A 166 -34.43 -54.45 28.00
N SER A 167 -35.28 -55.33 28.52
CA SER A 167 -35.37 -55.69 29.94
C SER A 167 -34.52 -56.92 30.23
N ALA A 168 -34.48 -57.37 31.49
CA ALA A 168 -33.75 -58.60 31.86
C ALA A 168 -34.39 -59.89 31.29
N THR A 169 -35.60 -59.83 30.76
CA THR A 169 -36.37 -61.00 30.29
C THR A 169 -37.04 -60.84 28.92
N ALA A 170 -37.17 -59.61 28.41
CA ALA A 170 -37.81 -59.31 27.14
C ALA A 170 -37.04 -58.23 26.36
N ALA A 171 -37.24 -58.17 25.05
CA ALA A 171 -36.75 -57.09 24.20
C ALA A 171 -37.90 -56.59 23.32
N SER A 172 -38.02 -55.27 23.17
CA SER A 172 -39.03 -54.66 22.32
C SER A 172 -38.77 -55.01 20.86
N ALA A 173 -39.82 -54.91 20.03
CA ALA A 173 -39.61 -54.72 18.61
C ALA A 173 -38.72 -53.48 18.38
N TRP A 174 -37.92 -53.50 17.31
CA TRP A 174 -37.30 -52.28 16.80
C TRP A 174 -38.40 -51.29 16.39
N SER A 175 -38.20 -50.01 16.67
CA SER A 175 -39.03 -48.94 16.12
C SER A 175 -38.98 -48.92 14.59
N ASP A 176 -39.92 -48.21 13.97
CA ASP A 176 -39.76 -47.72 12.61
C ASP A 176 -38.47 -46.89 12.48
N TRP A 177 -37.95 -46.84 11.25
CA TRP A 177 -36.77 -46.04 10.90
C TRP A 177 -37.12 -44.55 10.84
N GLN A 178 -36.36 -43.70 11.51
CA GLN A 178 -36.42 -42.25 11.39
C GLN A 178 -35.18 -41.74 10.63
N SER A 179 -35.38 -41.10 9.48
CA SER A 179 -34.31 -40.48 8.70
C SER A 179 -33.91 -39.10 9.22
N PHE A 180 -32.62 -38.77 9.11
CA PHE A 180 -32.09 -37.42 9.26
C PHE A 180 -30.94 -37.17 8.27
N THR A 181 -30.68 -35.89 7.98
CA THR A 181 -29.54 -35.47 7.14
C THR A 181 -28.47 -34.80 7.99
N VAL A 182 -27.21 -35.14 7.76
CA VAL A 182 -26.05 -34.44 8.33
C VAL A 182 -25.73 -33.25 7.42
N SER A 183 -25.75 -32.03 7.95
CA SER A 183 -25.43 -30.81 7.20
C SER A 183 -24.71 -29.83 8.13
N LEU A 184 -23.39 -29.78 8.01
CA LEU A 184 -22.55 -28.96 8.88
C LEU A 184 -22.72 -27.46 8.57
N PRO A 185 -22.50 -26.56 9.55
CA PRO A 185 -22.50 -25.12 9.29
C PRO A 185 -21.29 -24.76 8.42
N LYS A 186 -21.48 -24.63 7.11
CA LYS A 186 -20.37 -24.33 6.19
C LYS A 186 -19.95 -22.87 6.30
N PRO A 187 -18.64 -22.55 6.34
CA PRO A 187 -18.20 -21.18 6.19
C PRO A 187 -18.49 -20.66 4.78
N THR A 188 -18.44 -19.35 4.61
CA THR A 188 -18.51 -18.67 3.31
C THR A 188 -17.34 -17.71 3.13
N ALA A 189 -16.88 -17.58 1.88
CA ALA A 189 -15.98 -16.53 1.44
C ALA A 189 -16.77 -15.59 0.50
N THR A 190 -16.81 -14.30 0.82
CA THR A 190 -17.57 -13.28 0.06
C THR A 190 -16.75 -12.00 -0.11
N GLY A 191 -17.18 -11.09 -0.98
CA GLY A 191 -16.45 -9.84 -1.21
C GLY A 191 -15.01 -10.06 -1.71
N LEU A 192 -14.86 -10.94 -2.71
CA LEU A 192 -13.55 -11.25 -3.28
C LEU A 192 -12.97 -10.01 -3.97
N THR A 193 -11.79 -9.58 -3.54
CA THR A 193 -11.04 -8.47 -4.15
C THR A 193 -9.58 -8.86 -4.35
N ILE A 194 -8.97 -8.30 -5.40
CA ILE A 194 -7.54 -8.40 -5.67
C ILE A 194 -6.97 -6.98 -5.64
N THR A 195 -5.80 -6.76 -5.04
CA THR A 195 -5.30 -5.39 -4.77
C THR A 195 -3.77 -5.30 -4.84
N PRO A 196 -3.21 -4.26 -5.50
CA PRO A 196 -3.89 -3.27 -6.32
C PRO A 196 -4.39 -3.85 -7.66
N SER A 197 -5.53 -3.33 -8.12
CA SER A 197 -6.08 -3.60 -9.45
C SER A 197 -6.90 -2.42 -9.98
N LYS A 198 -6.97 -2.30 -11.31
CA LYS A 198 -7.89 -1.43 -12.06
C LYS A 198 -8.84 -2.29 -12.90
N VAL A 199 -9.96 -1.74 -13.35
CA VAL A 199 -10.79 -2.36 -14.40
C VAL A 199 -10.47 -1.66 -15.72
N VAL A 200 -10.24 -2.44 -16.78
CA VAL A 200 -9.96 -1.97 -18.14
C VAL A 200 -10.80 -2.82 -19.10
N ASP A 201 -11.60 -2.19 -19.95
CA ASP A 201 -12.53 -2.87 -20.89
C ASP A 201 -13.36 -4.00 -20.24
N GLY A 202 -13.84 -3.76 -19.02
CA GLY A 202 -14.61 -4.72 -18.21
C GLY A 202 -13.80 -5.85 -17.56
N LEU A 203 -12.52 -6.01 -17.89
CA LEU A 203 -11.62 -6.99 -17.29
C LEU A 203 -10.96 -6.41 -16.02
N THR A 204 -10.83 -7.23 -14.98
CA THR A 204 -9.97 -6.88 -13.83
C THR A 204 -8.50 -7.00 -14.26
N VAL A 205 -7.69 -6.00 -13.90
CA VAL A 205 -6.27 -5.92 -14.23
C VAL A 205 -5.48 -5.62 -12.96
N THR A 206 -4.61 -6.54 -12.51
CA THR A 206 -3.68 -6.22 -11.41
C THR A 206 -2.50 -5.43 -11.93
N THR A 207 -2.14 -4.35 -11.21
CA THR A 207 -1.05 -3.43 -11.58
C THR A 207 0.30 -3.80 -10.97
N THR A 208 0.42 -5.01 -10.40
CA THR A 208 1.67 -5.55 -9.81
C THR A 208 1.80 -7.04 -10.11
N LEU A 209 3.03 -7.57 -10.01
CA LEU A 209 3.29 -9.02 -10.04
C LEU A 209 3.05 -9.69 -8.67
N THR A 210 2.84 -8.90 -7.61
CA THR A 210 2.62 -9.37 -6.23
C THR A 210 1.31 -8.85 -5.62
N PRO A 211 0.14 -9.11 -6.24
CA PRO A 211 -1.13 -8.67 -5.68
C PRO A 211 -1.46 -9.37 -4.37
N THR A 212 -2.34 -8.76 -3.59
CA THR A 212 -2.99 -9.38 -2.44
C THR A 212 -4.38 -9.86 -2.84
N LEU A 213 -4.66 -11.14 -2.62
CA LEU A 213 -6.00 -11.73 -2.73
C LEU A 213 -6.74 -11.56 -1.41
N GLN A 214 -8.00 -11.16 -1.45
CA GLN A 214 -8.79 -10.84 -0.26
C GLN A 214 -10.21 -11.39 -0.36
N ALA A 215 -10.81 -11.68 0.79
CA ALA A 215 -12.24 -11.99 0.94
C ALA A 215 -12.66 -11.81 2.41
N THR A 216 -13.93 -11.50 2.65
CA THR A 216 -14.54 -11.60 3.98
C THR A 216 -14.95 -13.04 4.25
N LEU A 217 -14.45 -13.63 5.35
CA LEU A 217 -14.78 -15.01 5.72
C LEU A 217 -15.80 -15.02 6.86
N THR A 218 -16.85 -15.84 6.75
CA THR A 218 -17.91 -15.93 7.77
C THR A 218 -18.18 -17.39 8.14
N HIS A 219 -18.25 -17.70 9.43
CA HIS A 219 -18.74 -18.99 9.94
C HIS A 219 -20.10 -18.78 10.63
N PRO A 220 -21.13 -19.62 10.41
CA PRO A 220 -22.45 -19.42 11.01
C PRO A 220 -22.48 -19.37 12.55
N THR A 221 -21.49 -20.00 13.21
CA THR A 221 -21.31 -20.01 14.68
C THR A 221 -20.16 -19.12 15.18
N GLY A 222 -19.50 -18.36 14.28
CA GLY A 222 -18.46 -17.39 14.67
C GLY A 222 -17.05 -17.94 14.91
N HIS A 223 -16.77 -19.22 14.64
CA HIS A 223 -15.41 -19.79 14.76
C HIS A 223 -14.39 -19.10 13.84
N ALA A 224 -13.10 -19.19 14.23
CA ALA A 224 -11.99 -18.75 13.38
C ALA A 224 -11.80 -19.72 12.20
N LEU A 225 -11.27 -19.19 11.09
CA LEU A 225 -11.21 -19.85 9.80
C LEU A 225 -9.81 -19.80 9.19
N ARG A 226 -9.55 -20.73 8.28
CA ARG A 226 -8.46 -20.68 7.31
C ARG A 226 -8.99 -20.16 5.98
N ALA A 227 -8.29 -19.21 5.39
CA ALA A 227 -8.41 -18.82 4.01
C ALA A 227 -7.51 -19.72 3.15
N GLU A 228 -8.02 -20.24 2.03
CA GLU A 228 -7.22 -20.90 1.00
C GLU A 228 -7.52 -20.26 -0.35
N ALA A 229 -6.49 -19.90 -1.10
CA ALA A 229 -6.61 -19.33 -2.43
C ALA A 229 -5.68 -20.01 -3.43
N GLU A 230 -6.08 -20.02 -4.70
CA GLU A 230 -5.25 -20.53 -5.80
C GLU A 230 -5.35 -19.62 -7.03
N ILE A 231 -4.29 -19.65 -7.84
CA ILE A 231 -4.18 -18.96 -9.12
C ILE A 231 -3.75 -19.97 -10.18
N GLU A 232 -4.39 -19.94 -11.36
CA GLU A 232 -3.99 -20.70 -12.54
C GLU A 232 -3.98 -19.84 -13.80
N HIS A 233 -3.31 -20.30 -14.86
CA HIS A 233 -3.43 -19.69 -16.18
C HIS A 233 -4.88 -19.77 -16.67
N ASP A 234 -5.39 -18.69 -17.26
CA ASP A 234 -6.74 -18.70 -17.83
C ASP A 234 -6.77 -19.62 -19.07
N PRO A 235 -7.72 -20.58 -19.18
CA PRO A 235 -7.89 -21.39 -20.40
C PRO A 235 -8.21 -20.59 -21.67
N ALA A 236 -8.62 -19.32 -21.54
CA ALA A 236 -8.78 -18.36 -22.64
C ALA A 236 -7.54 -17.46 -22.87
N ALA A 237 -6.39 -17.77 -22.24
CA ALA A 237 -5.14 -17.07 -22.48
C ALA A 237 -4.56 -17.38 -23.90
N PRO A 238 -3.82 -16.44 -24.51
CA PRO A 238 -3.10 -16.70 -25.75
C PRO A 238 -2.10 -17.87 -25.63
N ALA A 239 -1.93 -18.59 -26.73
CA ALA A 239 -1.01 -19.73 -26.79
C ALA A 239 0.42 -19.33 -26.41
N GLY A 240 1.02 -20.08 -25.48
CA GLY A 240 2.39 -19.86 -25.00
C GLY A 240 2.52 -19.26 -23.59
N GLN A 241 1.43 -18.82 -22.95
CA GLN A 241 1.51 -18.30 -21.57
C GLN A 241 1.70 -19.39 -20.50
N GLY A 242 1.14 -20.59 -20.71
CA GLY A 242 1.16 -21.72 -19.76
C GLY A 242 -0.21 -22.40 -19.67
N SER A 243 -0.35 -23.39 -18.79
CA SER A 243 -1.64 -24.03 -18.49
C SER A 243 -1.65 -24.67 -17.09
N GLY A 244 -2.78 -24.56 -16.40
CA GLY A 244 -2.96 -25.11 -15.05
C GLY A 244 -2.42 -24.20 -13.93
N GLN A 245 -2.40 -24.76 -12.72
CA GLN A 245 -2.13 -24.05 -11.46
C GLN A 245 -0.73 -23.42 -11.43
N ILE A 246 -0.69 -22.12 -11.14
CA ILE A 246 0.52 -21.32 -10.97
C ILE A 246 0.96 -21.34 -9.51
N TRP A 247 0.00 -21.16 -8.58
CA TRP A 247 0.31 -20.96 -7.16
C TRP A 247 -0.89 -21.23 -6.24
N THR A 248 -0.60 -21.58 -4.99
CA THR A 248 -1.58 -21.68 -3.89
C THR A 248 -1.05 -20.94 -2.66
N GLY A 249 -1.96 -20.34 -1.89
CA GLY A 249 -1.64 -19.63 -0.64
C GLY A 249 -2.74 -19.78 0.40
N SER A 250 -2.40 -19.51 1.66
CA SER A 250 -3.35 -19.57 2.77
C SER A 250 -3.07 -18.53 3.84
N ALA A 251 -4.10 -18.16 4.60
CA ALA A 251 -3.97 -17.39 5.84
C ALA A 251 -4.85 -18.02 6.93
N ASP A 252 -4.23 -18.40 8.06
CA ASP A 252 -4.89 -19.11 9.15
C ASP A 252 -5.36 -18.15 10.26
N ASN A 253 -6.27 -18.61 11.13
CA ASN A 253 -6.81 -17.87 12.28
C ASN A 253 -7.58 -16.57 11.94
N VAL A 254 -8.24 -16.54 10.78
CA VAL A 254 -9.12 -15.42 10.36
C VAL A 254 -10.39 -15.41 11.21
N SER A 255 -10.68 -14.31 11.90
CA SER A 255 -11.92 -14.16 12.68
C SER A 255 -13.15 -14.10 11.76
N SER A 256 -14.23 -14.83 12.11
CA SER A 256 -15.50 -14.75 11.37
C SER A 256 -16.03 -13.31 11.30
N GLY A 257 -16.39 -12.88 10.10
CA GLY A 257 -16.82 -11.51 9.77
C GLY A 257 -15.70 -10.55 9.38
N THR A 258 -14.43 -10.98 9.38
CA THR A 258 -13.28 -10.14 8.99
C THR A 258 -12.81 -10.43 7.56
N GLN A 259 -12.22 -9.41 6.92
CA GLN A 259 -11.55 -9.56 5.63
C GLN A 259 -10.15 -10.16 5.85
N THR A 260 -9.81 -11.22 5.12
CA THR A 260 -8.46 -11.80 5.06
C THR A 260 -7.65 -11.19 3.91
N SER A 261 -6.35 -11.43 3.91
CA SER A 261 -5.41 -10.97 2.88
C SER A 261 -4.28 -11.98 2.71
N ILE A 262 -4.12 -12.49 1.49
CA ILE A 262 -3.06 -13.45 1.11
C ILE A 262 -2.24 -12.80 -0.01
N ALA A 263 -0.99 -12.44 0.28
CA ALA A 263 -0.08 -11.84 -0.71
C ALA A 263 0.48 -12.92 -1.66
N VAL A 264 0.48 -12.62 -2.96
CA VAL A 264 1.11 -13.44 -4.00
C VAL A 264 2.62 -13.15 -4.02
N PRO A 265 3.50 -14.15 -3.88
CA PRO A 265 4.95 -13.94 -3.79
C PRO A 265 5.57 -13.37 -5.07
N ALA A 266 6.68 -12.63 -4.92
CA ALA A 266 7.49 -12.17 -6.04
C ALA A 266 7.96 -13.33 -6.93
N GLY A 267 7.95 -13.11 -8.25
CA GLY A 267 8.29 -14.13 -9.25
C GLY A 267 7.18 -15.16 -9.55
N THR A 268 6.02 -15.07 -8.89
CA THR A 268 4.87 -15.97 -9.14
C THR A 268 4.12 -15.63 -10.43
N LEU A 269 3.98 -14.33 -10.74
CA LEU A 269 3.25 -13.82 -11.90
C LEU A 269 4.21 -13.10 -12.86
N THR A 270 3.91 -13.16 -14.15
CA THR A 270 4.62 -12.42 -15.21
C THR A 270 3.68 -11.40 -15.84
N GLY A 271 4.20 -10.23 -16.22
CA GLY A 271 3.42 -9.20 -16.90
C GLY A 271 2.82 -9.68 -18.23
N GLY A 272 1.60 -9.25 -18.52
CA GLY A 272 0.84 -9.65 -19.72
C GLY A 272 0.14 -11.01 -19.63
N TRP A 273 0.31 -11.77 -18.54
CA TRP A 273 -0.43 -13.02 -18.35
C TRP A 273 -1.92 -12.79 -18.12
N LYS A 274 -2.77 -13.61 -18.74
CA LYS A 274 -4.17 -13.79 -18.32
C LYS A 274 -4.22 -14.97 -17.35
N VAL A 275 -4.57 -14.69 -16.10
CA VAL A 275 -4.69 -15.69 -15.03
C VAL A 275 -6.10 -15.62 -14.44
N ARG A 276 -6.47 -16.65 -13.69
CA ARG A 276 -7.71 -16.64 -12.90
C ARG A 276 -7.44 -17.15 -11.50
N TRP A 277 -8.13 -16.58 -10.52
CA TRP A 277 -7.95 -16.89 -9.12
C TRP A 277 -9.29 -17.19 -8.43
N ARG A 278 -9.24 -17.92 -7.32
CA ARG A 278 -10.41 -18.19 -6.49
C ARG A 278 -10.01 -18.44 -5.04
N LEU A 279 -10.97 -18.33 -4.14
CA LEU A 279 -10.76 -18.44 -2.69
C LEU A 279 -11.86 -19.30 -2.05
N ARG A 280 -11.50 -20.06 -1.01
CA ARG A 280 -12.45 -20.75 -0.12
C ARG A 280 -12.13 -20.49 1.35
N ALA A 281 -13.15 -20.64 2.19
CA ALA A 281 -13.03 -20.64 3.64
C ALA A 281 -13.03 -22.08 4.17
N VAL A 282 -12.25 -22.36 5.20
CA VAL A 282 -12.11 -23.70 5.80
C VAL A 282 -12.17 -23.59 7.32
N SER A 283 -13.03 -24.38 7.96
CA SER A 283 -13.01 -24.65 9.40
C SER A 283 -12.40 -26.02 9.70
N ASP A 284 -12.29 -26.37 10.98
CA ASP A 284 -11.89 -27.69 11.45
C ASP A 284 -12.82 -28.83 10.99
N GLN A 285 -14.10 -28.51 10.73
CA GLN A 285 -15.14 -29.50 10.41
C GLN A 285 -15.66 -29.41 8.96
N ALA A 286 -15.56 -28.26 8.30
CA ALA A 286 -16.12 -28.07 6.96
C ALA A 286 -15.38 -27.01 6.13
N ALA A 287 -15.24 -27.27 4.83
CA ALA A 287 -14.84 -26.27 3.84
C ALA A 287 -16.06 -25.67 3.14
N SER A 288 -15.97 -24.40 2.75
CA SER A 288 -16.85 -23.82 1.75
C SER A 288 -16.57 -24.47 0.38
N SER A 289 -17.54 -24.38 -0.53
CA SER A 289 -17.22 -24.46 -1.95
C SER A 289 -16.13 -23.43 -2.29
N TRP A 290 -15.29 -23.74 -3.28
CA TRP A 290 -14.51 -22.69 -3.95
C TRP A 290 -15.44 -21.64 -4.54
N SER A 291 -15.03 -20.37 -4.49
CA SER A 291 -15.69 -19.32 -5.28
C SER A 291 -15.62 -19.63 -6.78
N ASP A 292 -16.49 -18.98 -7.55
CA ASP A 292 -16.30 -18.89 -8.99
C ASP A 292 -14.93 -18.25 -9.32
N TRP A 293 -14.37 -18.64 -10.46
CA TRP A 293 -13.09 -18.13 -10.95
C TRP A 293 -13.18 -16.64 -11.28
N GLN A 294 -12.36 -15.84 -10.60
CA GLN A 294 -12.18 -14.42 -10.87
C GLN A 294 -11.05 -14.27 -11.90
N GLN A 295 -11.37 -13.87 -13.13
CA GLN A 295 -10.38 -13.61 -14.18
C GLN A 295 -9.63 -12.31 -13.89
N VAL A 296 -8.31 -12.30 -14.09
CA VAL A 296 -7.47 -11.10 -13.95
C VAL A 296 -6.30 -11.11 -14.92
N THR A 297 -6.11 -10.00 -15.63
CA THR A 297 -4.90 -9.77 -16.44
C THR A 297 -3.80 -9.17 -15.57
N VAL A 298 -2.57 -9.67 -15.69
CA VAL A 298 -1.39 -9.14 -14.99
C VAL A 298 -0.82 -7.93 -15.75
N GLY A 299 -1.62 -6.87 -15.82
CA GLY A 299 -1.28 -5.61 -16.46
C GLY A 299 -0.50 -4.68 -15.54
N VAL A 300 0.74 -5.06 -15.24
CA VAL A 300 1.75 -4.08 -14.81
C VAL A 300 1.92 -3.06 -15.92
N THR A 301 1.48 -1.81 -15.69
CA THR A 301 1.69 -0.71 -16.63
C THR A 301 3.19 -0.62 -16.98
N GLN A 302 3.56 -0.93 -18.21
CA GLN A 302 4.91 -0.65 -18.73
C GLN A 302 5.10 0.88 -18.78
N PRO A 303 6.31 1.42 -18.55
CA PRO A 303 6.58 2.85 -18.73
C PRO A 303 6.28 3.30 -20.17
N GLY A 304 5.06 3.81 -20.39
CA GLY A 304 4.47 4.08 -21.70
C GLY A 304 2.95 3.79 -21.81
N GLU A 305 2.35 3.04 -20.87
CA GLU A 305 0.94 2.59 -20.92
C GLU A 305 -0.01 3.38 -19.98
N GLU A 306 0.37 4.60 -19.56
CA GLU A 306 -0.54 5.55 -18.91
C GLU A 306 -1.00 6.61 -19.93
N PRO A 307 -2.20 7.22 -19.78
CA PRO A 307 -2.71 8.23 -20.70
C PRO A 307 -1.72 9.38 -20.90
N LEU A 308 -1.24 9.55 -22.14
CA LEU A 308 -0.24 10.54 -22.52
C LEU A 308 -0.66 11.99 -22.19
N ALA A 309 -1.97 12.27 -22.19
CA ALA A 309 -2.54 13.45 -21.56
C ALA A 309 -3.99 13.19 -21.09
N GLN A 310 -4.49 14.04 -20.18
CA GLN A 310 -5.89 14.05 -19.75
C GLN A 310 -6.38 15.48 -19.53
N THR A 311 -7.65 15.75 -19.84
CA THR A 311 -8.32 17.04 -19.57
C THR A 311 -8.81 17.13 -18.11
N VAL A 312 -9.37 18.29 -17.72
CA VAL A 312 -9.96 18.49 -16.37
C VAL A 312 -11.41 17.96 -16.29
N GLY A 313 -12.10 17.86 -17.43
CA GLY A 313 -13.50 17.45 -17.55
C GLY A 313 -13.84 17.16 -19.02
N PRO A 314 -15.10 16.79 -19.33
CA PRO A 314 -15.51 16.47 -20.69
C PRO A 314 -15.33 17.69 -21.61
N VAL A 315 -14.81 17.48 -22.81
CA VAL A 315 -14.54 18.56 -23.77
C VAL A 315 -15.43 18.53 -25.01
N PHE A 316 -16.21 17.46 -25.17
CA PHE A 316 -17.25 17.35 -26.20
C PHE A 316 -18.40 16.45 -25.73
N LEU A 317 -19.49 16.44 -26.49
CA LEU A 317 -20.71 15.67 -26.26
C LEU A 317 -20.68 14.44 -27.17
N SER A 318 -20.59 13.25 -26.58
CA SER A 318 -20.36 11.97 -27.29
C SER A 318 -21.63 11.34 -27.87
N ASP A 319 -22.80 11.86 -27.51
CA ASP A 319 -24.11 11.53 -28.07
C ASP A 319 -24.41 12.28 -29.39
N GLN A 320 -23.78 13.44 -29.61
CA GLN A 320 -23.98 14.30 -30.78
C GLN A 320 -22.99 13.98 -31.90
N SER A 321 -23.22 14.51 -33.11
CA SER A 321 -22.29 14.33 -34.23
C SER A 321 -20.92 14.95 -33.89
N PHE A 322 -19.83 14.20 -34.16
CA PHE A 322 -18.46 14.64 -33.89
C PHE A 322 -17.45 14.05 -34.89
N THR A 323 -16.25 14.61 -34.91
CA THR A 323 -15.09 14.09 -35.62
C THR A 323 -13.90 14.09 -34.68
N THR A 324 -13.21 12.96 -34.58
CA THR A 324 -11.95 12.77 -33.85
C THR A 324 -10.85 12.42 -34.84
N ALA A 325 -9.69 13.03 -34.72
CA ALA A 325 -8.54 12.80 -35.60
C ALA A 325 -7.22 12.88 -34.83
N ALA A 326 -6.22 12.11 -35.25
CA ALA A 326 -4.85 12.21 -34.75
C ALA A 326 -3.86 11.68 -35.79
N TRP A 327 -2.63 12.20 -35.76
CA TRP A 327 -1.47 11.51 -36.31
C TRP A 327 -0.95 10.51 -35.28
N LEU A 328 -0.58 9.32 -35.76
CA LEU A 328 -0.21 8.16 -34.94
C LEU A 328 0.99 7.45 -35.56
N ARG A 329 1.85 6.90 -34.70
CA ARG A 329 3.00 6.08 -35.08
C ARG A 329 3.24 5.02 -34.01
N TRP A 330 2.65 3.84 -34.19
CA TRP A 330 2.69 2.77 -33.19
C TRP A 330 3.90 1.85 -33.38
N SER A 331 4.46 1.33 -32.29
CA SER A 331 5.63 0.45 -32.29
C SER A 331 5.31 -1.04 -32.40
N ASN A 332 4.02 -1.40 -32.45
CA ASN A 332 3.54 -2.70 -32.93
C ASN A 332 2.10 -2.59 -33.48
N LYS A 333 1.63 -3.63 -34.16
CA LYS A 333 0.30 -3.68 -34.80
C LYS A 333 -0.75 -4.50 -34.04
N ASP A 334 -0.32 -5.31 -33.07
CA ASP A 334 -1.15 -6.30 -32.38
C ASP A 334 -1.67 -5.76 -31.02
N GLY A 335 -1.18 -4.59 -30.60
CA GLY A 335 -1.55 -3.93 -29.36
C GLY A 335 -2.99 -3.44 -29.34
N ASP A 336 -3.64 -3.62 -28.20
CA ASP A 336 -5.01 -3.19 -27.98
C ASP A 336 -5.02 -1.69 -27.61
N TYR A 337 -5.31 -0.83 -28.60
CA TYR A 337 -5.06 0.61 -28.48
C TYR A 337 -6.32 1.46 -28.43
N ILE A 338 -6.23 2.52 -27.62
CA ILE A 338 -7.25 3.55 -27.38
C ILE A 338 -6.57 4.93 -27.53
N VAL A 339 -6.85 5.61 -28.64
CA VAL A 339 -6.28 6.92 -29.00
C VAL A 339 -6.95 8.05 -28.22
N LEU A 340 -8.26 7.95 -28.00
CA LEU A 340 -9.09 8.91 -27.31
C LEU A 340 -10.18 8.19 -26.52
N GLU A 341 -10.39 8.60 -25.27
CA GLU A 341 -11.40 8.05 -24.37
C GLU A 341 -12.02 9.18 -23.54
N GLN A 342 -13.34 9.36 -23.61
CA GLN A 342 -14.09 10.15 -22.63
C GLN A 342 -15.12 9.20 -22.02
N LYS A 343 -14.91 8.73 -20.79
CA LYS A 343 -15.63 7.55 -20.25
C LYS A 343 -16.90 7.84 -19.45
N GLY A 344 -17.76 6.83 -19.36
CA GLY A 344 -18.83 6.75 -18.39
C GLY A 344 -18.40 6.12 -17.07
N THR A 345 -19.37 5.54 -16.38
CA THR A 345 -19.24 4.83 -15.10
C THR A 345 -18.81 3.37 -15.30
N HIS A 346 -19.24 2.76 -16.40
CA HIS A 346 -19.07 1.34 -16.70
C HIS A 346 -18.47 1.08 -18.09
N GLN A 347 -18.62 2.01 -19.04
CA GLN A 347 -18.22 1.84 -20.44
C GLN A 347 -17.54 3.10 -21.01
N VAL A 348 -16.98 2.97 -22.21
CA VAL A 348 -16.60 4.08 -23.08
C VAL A 348 -17.65 4.25 -24.18
N PRO A 349 -18.15 5.47 -24.49
CA PRO A 349 -19.22 5.68 -25.48
C PRO A 349 -18.74 5.39 -26.91
N PHE A 350 -17.45 5.61 -27.17
CA PHE A 350 -16.74 5.24 -28.38
C PHE A 350 -15.30 4.82 -28.07
N ARG A 351 -14.66 4.13 -29.01
CA ARG A 351 -13.22 3.83 -29.03
C ARG A 351 -12.67 4.06 -30.44
N LEU A 352 -11.64 4.91 -30.55
CA LEU A 352 -10.83 5.06 -31.77
C LEU A 352 -9.45 4.44 -31.50
N GLY A 353 -8.99 3.53 -32.35
CA GLY A 353 -7.68 2.90 -32.16
C GLY A 353 -7.52 1.56 -32.88
N ASN A 354 -7.04 0.55 -32.16
CA ASN A 354 -6.68 -0.77 -32.70
C ASN A 354 -7.17 -1.89 -31.79
N THR A 355 -7.39 -3.08 -32.35
CA THR A 355 -7.64 -4.33 -31.61
C THR A 355 -6.93 -5.49 -32.31
N ALA A 356 -6.44 -6.46 -31.54
CA ALA A 356 -5.68 -7.60 -32.10
C ALA A 356 -6.49 -8.41 -33.13
N ASP A 357 -7.79 -8.58 -32.92
CA ASP A 357 -8.65 -9.42 -33.77
C ASP A 357 -9.20 -8.70 -35.03
N HIS A 358 -9.19 -7.36 -35.06
CA HIS A 358 -9.87 -6.56 -36.11
C HIS A 358 -9.03 -5.42 -36.70
N GLY A 359 -7.78 -5.24 -36.25
CA GLY A 359 -6.92 -4.13 -36.68
C GLY A 359 -7.48 -2.78 -36.25
N LEU A 360 -7.41 -1.79 -37.14
CA LEU A 360 -7.92 -0.44 -36.91
C LEU A 360 -9.45 -0.43 -36.69
N VAL A 361 -9.90 0.24 -35.63
CA VAL A 361 -11.31 0.31 -35.22
C VAL A 361 -11.79 1.73 -34.92
N PHE A 362 -13.09 1.95 -35.18
CA PHE A 362 -13.85 3.05 -34.62
C PHE A 362 -15.25 2.56 -34.24
N THR A 363 -15.42 2.23 -32.95
CA THR A 363 -16.59 1.53 -32.40
C THR A 363 -17.27 2.35 -31.30
N PHE A 364 -18.51 1.99 -30.98
CA PHE A 364 -19.41 2.65 -30.03
C PHE A 364 -20.09 1.61 -29.13
N THR A 365 -20.44 2.00 -27.91
CA THR A 365 -21.25 1.15 -26.98
C THR A 365 -22.69 1.64 -26.88
N SER A 366 -23.62 0.72 -26.65
CA SER A 366 -25.06 1.04 -26.63
C SER A 366 -25.56 1.80 -25.39
N ALA A 367 -24.82 1.76 -24.28
CA ALA A 367 -25.16 2.42 -23.01
C ALA A 367 -23.96 2.45 -22.04
N ASP A 368 -24.02 3.28 -21.00
CA ASP A 368 -23.09 3.24 -19.86
C ASP A 368 -23.42 2.08 -18.91
N ALA A 369 -23.34 0.84 -19.40
CA ALA A 369 -23.72 -0.37 -18.67
C ALA A 369 -22.81 -1.56 -19.00
N THR A 370 -22.57 -2.44 -18.02
CA THR A 370 -21.75 -3.65 -18.19
C THR A 370 -22.30 -4.63 -19.23
N SER A 371 -23.59 -4.54 -19.58
CA SER A 371 -24.27 -5.34 -20.61
C SER A 371 -24.45 -4.63 -21.96
N ALA A 372 -23.78 -3.49 -22.19
CA ALA A 372 -23.88 -2.75 -23.44
C ALA A 372 -23.29 -3.52 -24.63
N THR A 373 -23.91 -3.41 -25.81
CA THR A 373 -23.41 -4.00 -27.05
C THR A 373 -22.47 -3.04 -27.77
N VAL A 374 -21.44 -3.58 -28.43
CA VAL A 374 -20.49 -2.82 -29.25
C VAL A 374 -20.88 -2.92 -30.73
N GLU A 375 -20.92 -1.78 -31.42
CA GLU A 375 -21.12 -1.68 -32.87
C GLU A 375 -20.19 -0.62 -33.48
N GLY A 376 -19.99 -0.64 -34.80
CA GLY A 376 -19.18 0.36 -35.51
C GLY A 376 -18.24 -0.26 -36.54
N VAL A 377 -17.20 0.48 -36.90
CA VAL A 377 -16.26 0.06 -37.95
C VAL A 377 -15.16 -0.83 -37.37
N LEU A 378 -15.20 -2.10 -37.76
CA LEU A 378 -14.13 -3.08 -37.63
C LEU A 378 -13.48 -3.23 -39.01
N SER A 379 -12.30 -2.63 -39.23
CA SER A 379 -11.78 -2.46 -40.60
C SER A 379 -11.10 -3.71 -41.18
N GLY A 380 -10.51 -4.57 -40.34
CA GLY A 380 -9.60 -5.62 -40.78
C GLY A 380 -8.29 -5.12 -41.39
N VAL A 381 -8.00 -3.81 -41.26
CA VAL A 381 -6.77 -3.18 -41.75
C VAL A 381 -5.75 -3.12 -40.60
N GLU A 382 -4.63 -3.80 -40.77
CA GLU A 382 -3.50 -3.67 -39.83
C GLU A 382 -2.94 -2.23 -39.88
N PRO A 383 -2.61 -1.62 -38.73
CA PRO A 383 -2.02 -0.29 -38.70
C PRO A 383 -0.56 -0.31 -39.18
N PRO A 384 -0.08 0.77 -39.82
CA PRO A 384 1.34 0.98 -40.06
C PRO A 384 2.14 1.00 -38.75
N VAL A 385 3.25 0.26 -38.73
CA VAL A 385 4.17 0.15 -37.58
C VAL A 385 5.42 0.95 -37.86
N ASP A 386 5.87 1.73 -36.87
CA ASP A 386 7.00 2.66 -36.95
C ASP A 386 6.93 3.69 -38.10
N GLU A 387 5.76 3.87 -38.71
CA GLU A 387 5.44 4.88 -39.72
C GLU A 387 4.35 5.83 -39.20
N TRP A 388 4.39 7.11 -39.60
CA TRP A 388 3.34 8.07 -39.26
C TRP A 388 2.14 7.88 -40.19
N PHE A 389 0.96 7.67 -39.60
CA PHE A 389 -0.32 7.62 -40.29
C PHE A 389 -1.36 8.50 -39.60
N HIS A 390 -2.33 9.00 -40.36
CA HIS A 390 -3.44 9.78 -39.84
C HIS A 390 -4.69 8.92 -39.73
N LEU A 391 -5.26 8.83 -38.53
CA LEU A 391 -6.49 8.09 -38.26
C LEU A 391 -7.59 9.08 -37.86
N ALA A 392 -8.75 8.98 -38.51
CA ALA A 392 -9.90 9.82 -38.16
C ALA A 392 -11.20 9.01 -38.09
N GLY A 393 -11.93 9.21 -37.00
CA GLY A 393 -13.30 8.74 -36.80
C GLY A 393 -14.30 9.88 -36.99
N VAL A 394 -15.29 9.70 -37.86
CA VAL A 394 -16.42 10.60 -38.04
C VAL A 394 -17.69 9.90 -37.59
N TYR A 395 -18.43 10.53 -36.67
CA TYR A 395 -19.77 10.10 -36.27
C TYR A 395 -20.78 11.20 -36.60
N ASP A 396 -21.82 10.84 -37.36
CA ASP A 396 -23.00 11.67 -37.53
C ASP A 396 -24.20 11.06 -36.79
N ALA A 397 -24.63 11.71 -35.71
CA ALA A 397 -25.79 11.32 -34.92
C ALA A 397 -27.14 11.48 -35.67
N ALA A 398 -27.21 12.33 -36.71
CA ALA A 398 -28.45 12.52 -37.46
C ALA A 398 -28.81 11.30 -38.33
N SER A 399 -27.81 10.67 -38.95
CA SER A 399 -27.93 9.39 -39.66
C SER A 399 -27.56 8.17 -38.79
N ARG A 400 -26.87 8.39 -37.66
CA ARG A 400 -26.18 7.40 -36.81
C ARG A 400 -25.09 6.64 -37.57
N THR A 401 -24.40 7.33 -38.48
CA THR A 401 -23.33 6.74 -39.31
C THR A 401 -21.97 6.98 -38.66
N VAL A 402 -21.19 5.92 -38.53
CA VAL A 402 -19.81 5.88 -38.04
C VAL A 402 -18.90 5.56 -39.22
N THR A 403 -17.87 6.36 -39.45
CA THR A 403 -16.93 6.19 -40.58
C THR A 403 -15.49 6.36 -40.11
N LEU A 404 -14.61 5.43 -40.50
CA LEU A 404 -13.19 5.43 -40.19
C LEU A 404 -12.38 5.74 -41.44
N TYR A 405 -11.37 6.60 -41.30
CA TYR A 405 -10.43 6.98 -42.35
C TYR A 405 -8.99 6.71 -41.91
N LEU A 406 -8.20 6.09 -42.80
CA LEU A 406 -6.76 5.92 -42.69
C LEU A 406 -6.08 6.72 -43.81
N ASN A 407 -5.20 7.65 -43.46
CA ASN A 407 -4.52 8.55 -44.40
C ASN A 407 -5.48 9.27 -45.38
N GLY A 408 -6.71 9.54 -44.93
CA GLY A 408 -7.76 10.23 -45.70
C GLY A 408 -8.57 9.33 -46.63
N ALA A 409 -8.13 8.09 -46.86
CA ALA A 409 -8.94 7.06 -47.50
C ALA A 409 -9.94 6.47 -46.48
N GLN A 410 -11.18 6.23 -46.88
CA GLN A 410 -12.18 5.59 -46.03
C GLN A 410 -11.82 4.11 -45.83
N ALA A 411 -11.47 3.73 -44.60
CA ALA A 411 -11.18 2.36 -44.20
C ALA A 411 -12.47 1.54 -43.95
N GLY A 412 -13.56 2.20 -43.56
CA GLY A 412 -14.87 1.56 -43.41
C GLY A 412 -15.97 2.53 -42.98
N THR A 413 -17.23 2.12 -43.11
CA THR A 413 -18.40 2.86 -42.62
C THR A 413 -19.48 1.88 -42.13
N THR A 414 -20.26 2.26 -41.13
CA THR A 414 -21.27 1.42 -40.48
C THR A 414 -22.35 2.31 -39.85
N GLN A 415 -23.61 1.88 -39.89
CA GLN A 415 -24.72 2.58 -39.24
C GLN A 415 -25.08 1.89 -37.92
N LEU A 416 -25.16 2.63 -36.82
CA LEU A 416 -25.50 2.09 -35.50
C LEU A 416 -27.00 1.77 -35.39
N SER A 417 -27.32 0.64 -34.76
CA SER A 417 -28.69 0.23 -34.44
C SER A 417 -29.29 1.06 -33.30
N PHE A 418 -28.44 1.47 -32.36
CA PHE A 418 -28.74 2.30 -31.19
C PHE A 418 -28.34 3.78 -31.39
N SER A 419 -28.63 4.63 -30.40
CA SER A 419 -28.12 6.00 -30.34
C SER A 419 -26.91 6.05 -29.41
N ALA A 420 -25.85 6.79 -29.77
CA ALA A 420 -24.73 7.04 -28.86
C ALA A 420 -25.19 7.81 -27.61
N TRP A 421 -24.41 7.69 -26.53
CA TRP A 421 -24.68 8.29 -25.22
C TRP A 421 -23.50 9.15 -24.76
N ASN A 422 -23.73 10.06 -23.81
CA ASN A 422 -22.80 11.14 -23.49
C ASN A 422 -22.02 10.91 -22.19
N ALA A 423 -20.71 10.68 -22.31
CA ALA A 423 -19.80 10.56 -21.18
C ALA A 423 -19.47 11.90 -20.52
N GLN A 424 -19.48 11.94 -19.19
CA GLN A 424 -19.19 13.14 -18.38
C GLN A 424 -17.83 13.12 -17.66
N ALA A 425 -17.02 12.07 -17.83
CA ALA A 425 -15.64 12.06 -17.33
C ALA A 425 -14.72 12.95 -18.19
N PRO A 426 -13.48 13.24 -17.73
CA PRO A 426 -12.48 13.87 -18.56
C PRO A 426 -12.11 13.02 -19.79
N LEU A 427 -11.64 13.70 -20.84
CA LEU A 427 -11.02 13.07 -22.00
C LEU A 427 -9.57 12.67 -21.66
N GLN A 428 -9.25 11.40 -21.90
CA GLN A 428 -7.90 10.86 -21.95
C GLN A 428 -7.43 10.76 -23.41
N ILE A 429 -6.15 11.04 -23.62
CA ILE A 429 -5.48 11.09 -24.93
C ILE A 429 -4.30 10.11 -24.89
N GLY A 430 -4.24 9.19 -25.85
CA GLY A 430 -3.34 8.04 -25.81
C GLY A 430 -3.60 7.15 -24.60
N ALA A 431 -4.87 6.88 -24.29
CA ALA A 431 -5.31 6.17 -23.07
C ALA A 431 -4.73 4.75 -22.96
N ALA A 432 -4.48 4.10 -24.10
CA ALA A 432 -3.61 2.93 -24.21
C ALA A 432 -2.93 2.94 -25.59
N MET A 433 -1.62 3.15 -25.66
CA MET A 433 -0.85 2.98 -26.90
C MET A 433 0.66 2.87 -26.66
N ALA A 434 1.34 2.05 -27.48
CA ALA A 434 2.80 2.04 -27.55
C ALA A 434 3.23 2.74 -28.84
N GLY A 435 3.84 3.93 -28.73
CA GLY A 435 4.27 4.73 -29.87
C GLY A 435 4.16 6.23 -29.65
N SER A 436 4.00 7.00 -30.73
CA SER A 436 3.82 8.45 -30.73
C SER A 436 2.43 8.85 -31.23
N ILE A 437 1.92 9.97 -30.72
CA ILE A 437 0.70 10.66 -31.13
C ILE A 437 1.02 12.13 -31.37
N ASP A 438 0.39 12.76 -32.36
CA ASP A 438 0.54 14.21 -32.62
C ASP A 438 -0.73 14.80 -33.26
N GLU A 439 -0.86 16.13 -33.24
CA GLU A 439 -1.94 16.92 -33.86
C GLU A 439 -3.35 16.32 -33.61
N VAL A 440 -3.63 16.03 -32.34
CA VAL A 440 -4.92 15.50 -31.86
C VAL A 440 -6.01 16.55 -31.97
N GLN A 441 -7.05 16.26 -32.74
CA GLN A 441 -8.14 17.19 -33.04
C GLN A 441 -9.50 16.56 -32.76
N ILE A 442 -10.39 17.31 -32.10
CA ILE A 442 -11.78 16.93 -31.86
C ILE A 442 -12.69 18.09 -32.26
N TYR A 443 -13.73 17.79 -33.02
CA TYR A 443 -14.71 18.76 -33.49
C TYR A 443 -16.13 18.27 -33.21
N GLN A 444 -16.99 19.12 -32.64
CA GLN A 444 -18.42 18.83 -32.41
C GLN A 444 -19.25 18.98 -33.70
N ARG A 445 -18.84 18.29 -34.76
CA ARG A 445 -19.58 18.16 -36.04
C ARG A 445 -19.04 16.97 -36.82
N PRO A 446 -19.83 16.36 -37.72
CA PRO A 446 -19.30 15.38 -38.66
C PRO A 446 -18.51 16.10 -39.76
N PHE A 447 -17.48 15.44 -40.29
CA PHE A 447 -16.66 15.93 -41.40
C PHE A 447 -16.97 15.11 -42.65
N SER A 448 -17.11 15.77 -43.79
CA SER A 448 -17.10 15.10 -45.10
C SER A 448 -15.71 14.53 -45.42
N ALA A 449 -15.62 13.56 -46.33
CA ALA A 449 -14.33 12.98 -46.75
C ALA A 449 -13.34 14.04 -47.27
N ALA A 450 -13.84 15.10 -47.93
CA ALA A 450 -13.03 16.23 -48.37
C ALA A 450 -12.48 17.06 -47.19
N GLU A 451 -13.24 17.19 -46.10
CA GLU A 451 -12.78 17.86 -44.88
C GLU A 451 -11.80 16.99 -44.10
N VAL A 452 -11.97 15.66 -44.04
CA VAL A 452 -10.98 14.75 -43.45
C VAL A 452 -9.65 14.82 -44.23
N ALA A 453 -9.71 14.86 -45.57
CA ALA A 453 -8.53 15.13 -46.40
C ALA A 453 -7.94 16.53 -46.14
N SER A 454 -8.77 17.53 -45.81
CA SER A 454 -8.30 18.87 -45.45
C SER A 454 -7.63 18.92 -44.06
N VAL A 455 -8.05 18.09 -43.09
CA VAL A 455 -7.41 17.98 -41.76
C VAL A 455 -5.97 17.51 -41.89
N ILE A 456 -5.75 16.48 -42.71
CA ILE A 456 -4.43 15.94 -43.07
C ILE A 456 -3.54 17.02 -43.69
N ALA A 457 -4.11 17.94 -44.47
CA ALA A 457 -3.39 19.08 -45.03
C ALA A 457 -3.16 20.21 -43.99
N SER A 458 -4.13 20.52 -43.14
CA SER A 458 -4.02 21.60 -42.15
C SER A 458 -3.09 21.29 -40.97
N ALA A 459 -2.72 20.03 -40.75
CA ALA A 459 -1.59 19.65 -39.90
C ALA A 459 -0.25 20.29 -40.34
N THR A 460 -0.16 20.80 -41.58
CA THR A 460 0.99 21.60 -42.05
C THR A 460 0.86 23.11 -41.79
N ALA A 461 -0.16 23.58 -41.04
CA ALA A 461 -0.61 24.99 -41.03
C ALA A 461 -0.88 25.69 -39.67
N SER A 462 -0.28 25.24 -38.57
CA SER A 462 0.54 26.15 -37.74
C SER A 462 -0.09 27.28 -36.83
N ALA A 463 -0.98 26.94 -35.87
CA ALA A 463 -1.23 27.65 -34.56
C ALA A 463 -1.91 29.07 -34.57
N PRO A 464 -2.24 29.76 -33.42
CA PRO A 464 -1.99 29.47 -31.97
C PRO A 464 -3.08 29.83 -30.88
N VAL A 465 -3.00 29.17 -29.69
CA VAL A 465 -3.37 29.67 -28.31
C VAL A 465 -4.91 29.87 -28.04
N ALA A 466 -5.56 29.90 -26.84
CA ALA A 466 -5.30 30.11 -25.38
C ALA A 466 -6.42 29.41 -24.50
N ALA A 467 -6.53 29.42 -23.15
CA ALA A 467 -5.61 29.54 -21.98
C ALA A 467 -6.38 29.46 -20.60
N ALA A 468 -5.66 29.23 -19.48
CA ALA A 468 -6.00 29.45 -18.04
C ALA A 468 -6.96 28.49 -17.27
N ALA A 469 -6.71 28.34 -15.94
CA ALA A 469 -7.40 27.45 -14.98
C ALA A 469 -7.35 27.99 -13.52
N PRO A 470 -8.13 27.43 -12.54
CA PRO A 470 -7.87 27.68 -11.11
C PRO A 470 -7.90 26.46 -10.14
N GLN A 471 -6.78 26.29 -9.44
CA GLN A 471 -6.58 25.92 -8.02
C GLN A 471 -7.02 24.55 -7.39
N LYS A 472 -5.97 23.84 -6.92
CA LYS A 472 -5.80 23.01 -5.71
C LYS A 472 -7.00 22.72 -4.76
N THR A 473 -7.14 21.43 -4.45
CA THR A 473 -7.32 20.90 -3.08
C THR A 473 -6.30 19.79 -2.80
N ALA A 474 -6.05 19.44 -1.54
CA ALA A 474 -5.03 18.47 -1.14
C ALA A 474 -5.61 17.08 -0.85
N SER A 475 -4.87 16.03 -1.19
CA SER A 475 -5.11 14.64 -0.77
C SER A 475 -3.78 13.91 -0.54
N THR A 476 -3.84 12.76 0.13
CA THR A 476 -2.69 12.05 0.70
C THR A 476 -1.85 11.26 -0.33
N GLN A 477 -0.58 11.01 0.00
CA GLN A 477 0.35 10.25 -0.84
C GLN A 477 -0.19 8.86 -1.20
N ALA A 478 -0.09 8.51 -2.48
CA ALA A 478 -0.06 7.13 -2.95
C ALA A 478 1.40 6.73 -3.21
N ALA A 479 1.77 5.50 -2.89
CA ALA A 479 3.08 4.92 -3.23
C ALA A 479 3.09 4.41 -4.68
N ALA A 480 4.27 4.40 -5.30
CA ALA A 480 4.46 4.04 -6.71
C ALA A 480 4.84 2.56 -6.91
N GLY A 481 5.22 2.20 -8.14
CA GLY A 481 5.32 0.82 -8.62
C GLY A 481 6.57 0.04 -8.18
N THR A 482 6.52 -1.28 -8.37
CA THR A 482 7.61 -2.22 -8.05
C THR A 482 8.88 -1.91 -8.83
N GLY A 483 9.98 -1.68 -8.12
CA GLY A 483 11.26 -1.23 -8.67
C GLY A 483 11.83 0.00 -7.96
N ASP A 484 11.04 0.64 -7.09
CA ASP A 484 11.51 1.72 -6.25
C ASP A 484 12.54 1.26 -5.20
N PHE A 485 13.60 2.04 -5.12
CA PHE A 485 14.51 2.11 -3.98
C PHE A 485 13.75 2.77 -2.82
N ASP A 486 13.88 2.29 -1.58
CA ASP A 486 13.13 2.82 -0.43
C ASP A 486 13.62 4.21 0.09
N TYR A 487 13.85 5.14 -0.83
CA TYR A 487 14.14 6.56 -0.55
C TYR A 487 13.64 7.48 -1.66
N ASN A 488 13.03 8.60 -1.27
CA ASN A 488 12.41 9.58 -2.18
C ASN A 488 13.26 9.94 -3.40
N ARG A 489 12.90 9.40 -4.57
CA ARG A 489 13.44 9.78 -5.89
C ARG A 489 12.56 10.85 -6.54
N ILE A 490 13.20 11.91 -7.05
CA ILE A 490 12.52 12.92 -7.87
C ILE A 490 12.68 12.48 -9.33
N ASN A 491 11.58 12.40 -10.08
CA ASN A 491 11.56 12.19 -11.53
C ASN A 491 11.32 13.51 -12.27
N LEU A 492 11.43 13.51 -13.61
CA LEU A 492 11.31 14.74 -14.42
C LEU A 492 9.96 15.44 -14.23
N GLN A 493 8.88 14.68 -14.01
CA GLN A 493 7.51 15.15 -13.86
C GLN A 493 7.24 15.76 -12.48
N THR A 494 7.84 15.19 -11.42
CA THR A 494 7.79 15.70 -10.04
C THR A 494 8.86 16.75 -9.74
N CYS A 495 9.77 16.99 -10.69
CA CYS A 495 10.77 18.05 -10.63
C CYS A 495 10.09 19.42 -10.70
N GLN A 496 9.77 20.00 -9.55
CA GLN A 496 8.97 21.23 -9.48
C GLN A 496 9.63 22.37 -10.26
N VAL A 497 8.82 23.05 -11.07
CA VAL A 497 9.16 24.35 -11.66
C VAL A 497 9.51 25.30 -10.51
N SER A 498 10.74 25.81 -10.48
CA SER A 498 11.36 26.35 -9.27
C SER A 498 10.53 27.45 -8.58
N GLY A 499 9.94 27.15 -7.42
CA GLY A 499 9.04 28.05 -6.70
C GLY A 499 8.85 27.71 -5.22
N SER A 500 9.82 28.12 -4.39
CA SER A 500 9.69 28.27 -2.92
C SER A 500 8.99 27.14 -2.15
N GLU A 501 9.56 25.94 -2.13
CA GLU A 501 8.98 24.77 -1.42
C GLU A 501 9.40 24.67 0.07
N THR A 502 10.50 25.32 0.48
CA THR A 502 11.17 25.03 1.77
C THR A 502 10.70 25.85 2.99
N GLY A 503 9.81 26.84 2.82
CA GLY A 503 9.20 27.61 3.92
C GLY A 503 10.12 28.57 4.71
N HIS A 504 11.42 28.27 4.79
CA HIS A 504 12.45 29.13 5.36
C HIS A 504 13.05 30.03 4.27
N GLY A 505 13.13 31.34 4.52
CA GLY A 505 13.47 32.31 3.48
C GLY A 505 14.98 32.54 3.31
N GLU A 506 15.66 31.78 2.44
CA GLU A 506 16.79 32.28 1.63
C GLU A 506 17.22 31.34 0.46
N TYR A 507 16.26 30.72 -0.24
CA TYR A 507 16.54 29.69 -1.25
C TYR A 507 16.14 30.06 -2.68
N ASP A 508 16.71 31.15 -3.22
CA ASP A 508 16.80 31.37 -4.67
C ASP A 508 17.94 30.53 -5.28
N ALA A 509 17.99 29.26 -4.90
CA ALA A 509 18.72 28.21 -5.58
C ALA A 509 17.66 27.40 -6.33
N ARG A 510 17.66 27.44 -7.66
CA ARG A 510 16.64 26.75 -8.48
C ARG A 510 16.70 25.21 -8.40
N ILE A 511 17.60 24.66 -7.58
CA ILE A 511 17.92 23.24 -7.43
C ILE A 511 17.40 22.75 -6.08
N ARG A 512 16.48 21.76 -6.13
CA ARG A 512 16.08 20.94 -4.98
C ARG A 512 17.10 19.83 -4.79
N GLU A 513 17.57 19.66 -3.55
CA GLU A 513 18.70 18.79 -3.23
C GLU A 513 18.35 17.81 -2.11
N LEU A 514 18.32 16.52 -2.47
CA LEU A 514 18.15 15.38 -1.57
C LEU A 514 19.44 14.55 -1.58
N PRO A 515 19.70 13.71 -0.56
CA PRO A 515 20.89 12.87 -0.47
C PRO A 515 21.24 12.13 -1.77
N TYR A 516 20.26 11.46 -2.38
CA TYR A 516 20.46 10.66 -3.59
C TYR A 516 19.95 11.30 -4.87
N ASN A 517 19.43 12.54 -4.82
CA ASN A 517 18.75 13.15 -5.96
C ASN A 517 18.94 14.68 -6.00
N SER A 518 19.29 15.21 -7.16
CA SER A 518 19.30 16.67 -7.44
C SER A 518 18.31 16.97 -8.55
N CYS A 519 17.45 17.98 -8.40
CA CYS A 519 16.46 18.30 -9.42
C CYS A 519 16.20 19.80 -9.60
N TRP A 520 16.06 20.24 -10.85
CA TRP A 520 15.63 21.60 -11.17
C TRP A 520 14.91 21.69 -12.52
N SER A 521 13.99 22.64 -12.63
CA SER A 521 13.40 23.09 -13.89
C SER A 521 13.62 24.59 -14.05
N SER A 522 13.97 25.06 -15.25
CA SER A 522 14.15 26.48 -15.55
C SER A 522 13.79 26.82 -16.99
N TYR A 523 13.08 27.93 -17.16
CA TYR A 523 12.96 28.58 -18.47
C TYR A 523 14.26 29.31 -18.82
N LEU A 524 14.71 29.11 -20.05
CA LEU A 524 15.88 29.74 -20.66
C LEU A 524 15.44 30.52 -21.91
N GLN A 525 16.16 31.59 -22.23
CA GLN A 525 15.88 32.44 -23.39
C GLN A 525 17.19 32.85 -24.08
N VAL A 526 17.33 32.52 -25.36
CA VAL A 526 18.50 32.87 -26.19
C VAL A 526 18.15 34.11 -27.01
N ASN A 527 18.72 35.24 -26.60
CA ASN A 527 18.64 36.54 -27.30
C ASN A 527 19.98 36.82 -28.00
N ASP A 528 20.03 37.83 -28.84
CA ASP A 528 21.24 38.33 -29.49
C ASP A 528 21.25 39.86 -29.52
N TYR A 529 22.42 40.46 -29.35
CA TYR A 529 22.60 41.91 -29.16
C TYR A 529 23.78 42.44 -29.97
N VAL A 530 23.57 43.57 -30.64
CA VAL A 530 24.60 44.34 -31.35
C VAL A 530 24.76 45.71 -30.68
N GLU A 531 25.96 46.29 -30.76
CA GLU A 531 26.18 47.65 -30.29
C GLU A 531 25.70 48.67 -31.34
N ASP A 532 24.83 49.58 -30.94
CA ASP A 532 24.44 50.74 -31.74
C ASP A 532 25.62 51.73 -31.80
N GLU A 533 26.29 51.79 -32.95
CA GLU A 533 27.45 52.65 -33.23
C GLU A 533 27.17 54.15 -32.95
N SER A 534 25.90 54.57 -32.92
CA SER A 534 25.51 55.97 -32.65
C SER A 534 25.30 56.29 -31.15
N THR A 535 25.10 55.29 -30.29
CA THR A 535 24.87 55.50 -28.85
C THR A 535 25.76 54.68 -27.90
N GLY A 536 26.55 53.73 -28.41
CA GLY A 536 27.40 52.84 -27.59
C GLY A 536 26.58 51.92 -26.68
N ARG A 537 25.38 51.51 -27.13
CA ARG A 537 24.45 50.68 -26.36
C ARG A 537 24.16 49.37 -27.05
N LEU A 538 24.11 48.30 -26.29
CA LEU A 538 23.62 47.01 -26.75
C LEU A 538 22.11 47.08 -27.01
N VAL A 539 21.74 47.09 -28.28
CA VAL A 539 20.37 46.88 -28.79
C VAL A 539 20.25 45.44 -29.28
N LYS A 540 19.05 44.90 -29.40
CA LYS A 540 18.88 43.54 -29.95
C LYS A 540 19.15 43.52 -31.45
N ALA A 541 19.52 42.35 -31.95
CA ALA A 541 19.79 42.16 -33.37
C ALA A 541 18.48 41.95 -34.18
N GLY A 542 18.14 42.89 -35.07
CA GLY A 542 17.10 42.72 -36.10
C GLY A 542 17.46 41.66 -37.15
N CYS A 543 16.49 41.15 -37.91
CA CYS A 543 16.75 40.05 -38.87
C CYS A 543 17.65 40.41 -40.07
N GLY A 544 17.89 41.70 -40.33
CA GLY A 544 18.88 42.16 -41.33
C GLY A 544 20.34 42.20 -40.84
N SER A 545 20.63 41.94 -39.56
CA SER A 545 21.98 42.09 -39.00
C SER A 545 22.99 41.07 -39.55
N LEU A 546 24.14 41.56 -40.03
CA LEU A 546 25.27 40.73 -40.50
C LEU A 546 26.01 40.00 -39.37
N LEU A 547 25.88 40.47 -38.13
CA LEU A 547 26.57 39.91 -36.96
C LEU A 547 25.74 38.83 -36.23
N LYS A 548 24.63 38.38 -36.82
CA LYS A 548 23.64 37.54 -36.13
C LYS A 548 24.14 36.14 -35.74
N ASN A 549 23.84 35.78 -34.49
CA ASN A 549 23.83 34.44 -33.94
C ASN A 549 23.26 33.40 -34.93
N PRO A 550 23.96 32.28 -35.21
CA PRO A 550 23.49 31.16 -36.04
C PRO A 550 22.07 30.65 -35.71
N VAL A 551 21.70 30.58 -34.43
CA VAL A 551 20.36 30.17 -33.97
C VAL A 551 19.28 31.18 -34.37
N LEU A 552 19.55 32.49 -34.24
CA LEU A 552 18.60 33.51 -34.69
C LEU A 552 18.65 33.76 -36.20
N LYS A 553 19.78 33.46 -36.85
CA LYS A 553 19.92 33.39 -38.32
C LYS A 553 19.13 32.20 -38.90
N TRP A 554 19.05 31.09 -38.18
CA TRP A 554 18.13 29.99 -38.48
C TRP A 554 16.68 30.42 -38.26
N ALA A 555 16.37 31.04 -37.11
CA ALA A 555 15.03 31.54 -36.78
C ALA A 555 14.48 32.57 -37.79
N CYS A 556 15.31 33.53 -38.22
CA CYS A 556 14.93 34.55 -39.21
C CYS A 556 14.64 33.96 -40.60
N LYS A 557 15.08 32.73 -40.92
CA LYS A 557 14.69 32.03 -42.16
C LYS A 557 13.26 31.44 -42.08
N GLN A 558 12.69 31.34 -40.88
CA GLN A 558 11.34 30.76 -40.63
C GLN A 558 10.22 31.81 -40.58
N VAL A 559 10.54 33.10 -40.81
CA VAL A 559 9.58 34.21 -40.89
C VAL A 559 9.63 34.83 -42.28
N ALA A 560 8.45 35.10 -42.85
CA ALA A 560 8.31 35.42 -44.28
C ALA A 560 8.62 36.88 -44.65
N GLU A 561 8.54 37.80 -43.69
CA GLU A 561 8.78 39.23 -43.87
C GLU A 561 9.83 39.71 -42.85
N PRO A 562 10.98 40.26 -43.28
CA PRO A 562 12.08 40.65 -42.39
C PRO A 562 11.86 42.05 -41.79
N PHE A 563 10.78 42.22 -41.03
CA PHE A 563 10.64 43.36 -40.13
C PHE A 563 11.63 43.25 -38.94
N ASP A 564 11.84 44.34 -38.22
CA ASP A 564 12.65 44.38 -37.00
C ASP A 564 11.93 43.72 -35.81
N GLU A 565 11.57 42.44 -35.96
CA GLU A 565 11.06 41.63 -34.85
C GLU A 565 12.19 41.13 -33.96
N ASP A 566 11.97 41.36 -32.67
CA ASP A 566 12.93 41.28 -31.58
C ASP A 566 13.08 39.84 -31.03
N LEU A 567 13.35 38.89 -31.95
CA LEU A 567 13.22 37.44 -31.74
C LEU A 567 14.24 36.84 -30.75
N ALA A 568 13.75 35.91 -29.92
CA ALA A 568 14.55 35.07 -29.02
C ALA A 568 14.01 33.63 -28.98
N LEU A 569 14.88 32.63 -28.80
CA LEU A 569 14.44 31.25 -28.53
C LEU A 569 14.15 31.05 -27.04
N ARG A 570 12.90 30.75 -26.68
CA ARG A 570 12.50 30.20 -25.38
C ARG A 570 12.51 28.67 -25.42
N PHE A 571 12.95 28.06 -24.32
CA PHE A 571 12.63 26.68 -23.96
C PHE A 571 12.66 26.52 -22.43
N ARG A 572 12.07 25.44 -21.91
CA ARG A 572 12.26 24.95 -20.54
C ARG A 572 13.29 23.83 -20.56
N ALA A 573 14.20 23.85 -19.60
CA ALA A 573 15.14 22.77 -19.32
C ALA A 573 14.88 22.21 -17.92
N THR A 574 14.62 20.91 -17.84
CA THR A 574 14.48 20.16 -16.59
C THR A 574 15.62 19.17 -16.47
N VAL A 575 16.32 19.16 -15.34
CA VAL A 575 17.43 18.24 -15.07
C VAL A 575 17.19 17.49 -13.77
N VAL A 576 17.32 16.18 -13.83
CA VAL A 576 17.35 15.25 -12.69
C VAL A 576 18.75 14.63 -12.63
N ILE A 577 19.31 14.45 -11.45
CA ILE A 577 20.46 13.55 -11.21
C ILE A 577 20.04 12.55 -10.15
N HIS A 578 20.23 11.26 -10.43
CA HIS A 578 20.06 10.14 -9.50
C HIS A 578 21.43 9.55 -9.15
N SER A 579 21.64 9.31 -7.86
CA SER A 579 22.71 8.46 -7.36
C SER A 579 22.13 7.27 -6.58
N TYR A 580 23.01 6.41 -6.07
CA TYR A 580 22.62 5.12 -5.51
C TYR A 580 23.35 4.82 -4.20
N LEU A 581 22.62 4.21 -3.26
CA LEU A 581 23.15 3.65 -2.02
C LEU A 581 23.52 2.17 -2.24
N GLY A 582 24.75 1.80 -1.90
CA GLY A 582 25.23 0.43 -2.00
C GLY A 582 24.68 -0.49 -0.92
N ASN A 583 24.46 -1.75 -1.29
CA ASN A 583 24.03 -2.80 -0.37
C ASN A 583 25.21 -3.29 0.51
N ALA A 584 24.98 -4.31 1.34
CA ALA A 584 26.00 -4.85 2.25
C ALA A 584 27.21 -5.52 1.56
N THR A 585 27.16 -5.79 0.24
CA THR A 585 28.29 -6.39 -0.50
C THR A 585 29.02 -5.39 -1.40
N GLY A 586 28.42 -4.23 -1.70
CA GLY A 586 28.94 -3.22 -2.63
C GLY A 586 28.96 -3.67 -4.11
N THR A 587 28.58 -4.91 -4.40
CA THR A 587 28.45 -5.44 -5.77
C THR A 587 27.15 -5.02 -6.44
N GLY A 588 26.28 -4.32 -5.71
CA GLY A 588 25.00 -3.82 -6.17
C GLY A 588 24.43 -2.82 -5.17
N VAL A 589 23.23 -2.36 -5.45
CA VAL A 589 22.57 -1.25 -4.75
C VAL A 589 21.40 -1.76 -3.91
N VAL A 590 21.03 -1.02 -2.85
CA VAL A 590 19.86 -1.34 -2.01
C VAL A 590 18.62 -1.42 -2.89
N ASP A 591 17.83 -2.49 -2.72
CA ASP A 591 16.61 -2.89 -3.46
C ASP A 591 16.71 -3.04 -4.99
N GLY A 592 17.77 -2.55 -5.64
CA GLY A 592 18.00 -2.67 -7.08
C GLY A 592 18.57 -4.03 -7.53
N ALA A 593 18.10 -5.14 -6.96
CA ALA A 593 18.52 -6.48 -7.38
C ALA A 593 18.21 -6.71 -8.88
N GLY A 594 19.14 -7.33 -9.62
CA GLY A 594 19.01 -7.57 -11.06
C GLY A 594 19.19 -6.34 -11.98
N THR A 595 19.23 -5.11 -11.45
CA THR A 595 19.35 -3.88 -12.28
C THR A 595 20.70 -3.69 -12.96
N GLY A 596 21.76 -4.37 -12.48
CA GLY A 596 23.13 -4.20 -12.94
C GLY A 596 23.80 -2.87 -12.55
N ILE A 597 23.12 -2.01 -11.79
CA ILE A 597 23.62 -0.70 -11.34
C ILE A 597 24.60 -0.87 -10.19
N LYS A 598 25.74 -0.19 -10.24
CA LYS A 598 26.72 -0.14 -9.14
C LYS A 598 26.44 1.03 -8.20
N PRO A 599 26.86 0.96 -6.92
CA PRO A 599 26.73 2.09 -5.98
C PRO A 599 27.42 3.37 -6.46
N THR A 600 28.47 3.22 -7.26
CA THR A 600 29.36 4.28 -7.74
C THR A 600 29.00 4.79 -9.15
N ASP A 601 27.91 4.28 -9.74
CA ASP A 601 27.28 4.84 -10.94
C ASP A 601 26.38 6.02 -10.55
N MET A 602 26.09 6.91 -11.51
CA MET A 602 25.05 7.94 -11.42
C MET A 602 24.35 8.09 -12.77
N LYS A 603 23.09 8.55 -12.77
CA LYS A 603 22.34 8.85 -14.00
C LYS A 603 21.79 10.27 -13.95
N MET A 604 22.12 11.06 -14.96
CA MET A 604 21.53 12.37 -15.18
C MET A 604 20.49 12.27 -16.30
N PHE A 605 19.36 12.94 -16.13
CA PHE A 605 18.30 13.06 -17.13
C PHE A 605 18.12 14.54 -17.46
N ILE A 606 18.12 14.90 -18.75
CA ILE A 606 17.89 16.26 -19.23
C ILE A 606 16.69 16.24 -20.17
N GLN A 607 15.62 16.95 -19.84
CA GLN A 607 14.44 17.18 -20.66
C GLN A 607 14.44 18.63 -21.15
N LEU A 608 14.24 18.83 -22.45
CA LEU A 608 14.02 20.15 -23.06
C LEU A 608 12.63 20.18 -23.70
N ASP A 609 11.79 21.14 -23.33
CA ASP A 609 10.44 21.32 -23.86
C ASP A 609 9.96 22.79 -23.81
N ASP A 610 8.66 23.05 -24.05
CA ASP A 610 8.05 24.39 -24.22
C ASP A 610 8.87 25.36 -25.11
N PHE A 611 9.34 24.81 -26.23
CA PHE A 611 10.05 25.52 -27.28
C PHE A 611 9.16 26.59 -27.94
N ALA A 612 9.70 27.79 -28.12
CA ALA A 612 9.08 28.84 -28.93
C ALA A 612 10.12 29.88 -29.38
N LEU A 613 9.94 30.47 -30.57
CA LEU A 613 10.46 31.80 -30.84
C LEU A 613 9.48 32.82 -30.27
N ILE A 614 9.98 33.69 -29.40
CA ILE A 614 9.24 34.81 -28.82
C ILE A 614 9.79 36.13 -29.35
N GLY A 615 8.91 37.13 -29.55
CA GLY A 615 9.28 38.49 -29.90
C GLY A 615 9.28 39.41 -28.67
N GLU A 616 9.17 40.72 -28.92
CA GLU A 616 9.03 41.72 -27.85
C GLU A 616 7.82 41.41 -26.94
N GLY A 617 7.93 41.75 -25.66
CA GLY A 617 6.93 41.43 -24.63
C GLY A 617 6.76 39.93 -24.33
N GLY A 618 7.51 39.04 -24.98
CA GLY A 618 7.39 37.59 -24.81
C GLY A 618 6.25 36.94 -25.62
N ARG A 619 5.65 37.67 -26.57
CA ARG A 619 4.66 37.11 -27.53
C ARG A 619 5.30 35.95 -28.30
N VAL A 620 4.65 34.79 -28.34
CA VAL A 620 5.06 33.69 -29.23
C VAL A 620 4.87 34.11 -30.69
N VAL A 621 5.95 34.09 -31.46
CA VAL A 621 5.97 34.35 -32.92
C VAL A 621 5.96 33.01 -33.68
N LYS A 622 6.65 32.00 -33.18
CA LYS A 622 6.60 30.62 -33.67
C LYS A 622 6.60 29.62 -32.49
N PRO A 623 5.58 28.76 -32.33
CA PRO A 623 5.61 27.65 -31.36
C PRO A 623 6.55 26.52 -31.80
N GLY A 624 6.95 25.66 -30.86
CA GLY A 624 7.96 24.63 -31.04
C GLY A 624 7.70 23.59 -32.14
N ASN A 625 6.45 23.26 -32.46
CA ASN A 625 6.12 22.36 -33.58
C ASN A 625 6.42 22.97 -34.95
N GLN A 626 6.72 24.27 -35.02
CA GLN A 626 7.20 24.97 -36.21
C GLN A 626 8.73 25.18 -36.22
N LEU A 627 9.46 24.61 -35.24
CA LEU A 627 10.91 24.76 -35.08
C LEU A 627 11.67 23.43 -35.35
N SER A 628 11.02 22.48 -36.02
CA SER A 628 11.61 21.21 -36.47
C SER A 628 12.89 21.44 -37.29
N ALA A 629 13.84 20.50 -37.21
CA ALA A 629 15.21 20.65 -37.75
C ALA A 629 16.05 21.82 -37.19
N MET A 630 15.62 22.49 -36.11
CA MET A 630 16.49 23.38 -35.34
C MET A 630 17.41 22.58 -34.41
N PRO A 631 18.74 22.58 -34.61
CA PRO A 631 19.65 21.78 -33.79
C PRO A 631 19.79 22.35 -32.39
N ILE A 632 19.57 21.52 -31.37
CA ILE A 632 19.81 21.83 -29.97
C ILE A 632 20.38 20.60 -29.26
N THR A 633 21.68 20.68 -28.95
CA THR A 633 22.46 19.58 -28.38
C THR A 633 22.45 19.68 -26.86
N THR A 634 22.30 18.56 -26.15
CA THR A 634 22.69 18.50 -24.72
C THR A 634 24.09 17.91 -24.58
N ARG A 635 24.83 18.39 -23.58
CA ARG A 635 26.13 17.84 -23.19
C ARG A 635 26.19 17.76 -21.67
N LEU A 636 26.86 16.72 -21.17
CA LEU A 636 27.36 16.71 -19.80
C LEU A 636 28.88 16.86 -19.84
N TYR A 637 29.37 18.03 -19.42
CA TYR A 637 30.78 18.25 -19.14
C TYR A 637 31.07 17.91 -17.66
N ILE A 638 32.20 17.27 -17.42
CA ILE A 638 32.76 17.05 -16.08
C ILE A 638 34.02 17.92 -16.02
N PRO A 639 34.06 18.96 -15.17
CA PRO A 639 35.18 19.88 -15.11
C PRO A 639 36.40 19.25 -14.42
N ASP A 640 37.60 19.58 -14.90
CA ASP A 640 38.86 19.11 -14.34
C ASP A 640 39.10 19.58 -12.88
N PRO A 641 40.11 19.01 -12.17
CA PRO A 641 40.51 19.50 -10.85
C PRO A 641 40.77 21.02 -10.82
N PRO A 642 40.39 21.74 -9.75
CA PRO A 642 39.96 21.25 -8.44
C PRO A 642 38.42 21.15 -8.26
N PHE A 643 37.63 21.11 -9.35
CA PHE A 643 36.16 21.02 -9.26
C PHE A 643 35.67 19.57 -9.16
N THR A 644 36.37 18.65 -9.84
CA THR A 644 36.15 17.21 -9.76
C THR A 644 37.47 16.55 -9.36
N ASP A 645 37.41 15.52 -8.52
CA ASP A 645 38.55 14.63 -8.28
C ASP A 645 38.75 13.69 -9.47
N GLU A 646 39.98 13.22 -9.71
CA GLU A 646 40.25 12.25 -10.79
C GLU A 646 39.46 10.95 -10.56
N GLY A 647 38.75 10.48 -11.59
CA GLY A 647 37.96 9.23 -11.56
C GLY A 647 36.51 9.36 -12.00
N CYS A 648 35.93 10.57 -12.02
CA CYS A 648 34.58 10.79 -12.57
C CYS A 648 34.59 10.83 -14.10
N THR A 649 33.76 10.00 -14.74
CA THR A 649 33.68 9.91 -16.20
C THR A 649 32.23 9.83 -16.70
N THR A 650 31.99 10.29 -17.93
CA THR A 650 30.76 10.05 -18.68
C THR A 650 31.12 9.45 -20.04
N GLY A 651 30.45 8.36 -20.42
CA GLY A 651 30.63 7.76 -21.75
C GLY A 651 29.77 8.42 -22.84
N ASP A 652 28.84 9.29 -22.44
CA ASP A 652 27.67 9.64 -23.24
C ASP A 652 27.78 10.97 -24.01
N GLY A 653 28.94 11.65 -23.90
CA GLY A 653 29.40 12.70 -24.82
C GLY A 653 28.43 13.87 -25.07
N GLU A 654 28.14 14.11 -26.35
CA GLU A 654 27.20 15.13 -26.85
C GLU A 654 26.00 14.46 -27.50
N LYS A 655 24.78 14.83 -27.08
CA LYS A 655 23.54 14.28 -27.62
C LYS A 655 22.88 15.28 -28.54
N LYS A 656 23.13 15.09 -29.83
CA LYS A 656 22.73 15.99 -30.92
C LYS A 656 21.32 15.63 -31.38
N LYS A 657 20.37 16.45 -30.94
CA LYS A 657 18.95 16.39 -31.29
C LYS A 657 18.54 17.68 -32.02
N ASP A 658 17.40 17.64 -32.69
CA ASP A 658 16.64 18.83 -33.04
C ASP A 658 15.35 18.91 -32.21
N ILE A 659 14.59 20.01 -32.32
CA ILE A 659 13.38 20.22 -31.52
C ILE A 659 12.32 19.12 -31.77
N SER A 660 12.25 18.57 -32.98
CA SER A 660 11.39 17.41 -33.33
C SER A 660 11.84 16.10 -32.65
N ALA A 661 13.14 15.89 -32.51
CA ALA A 661 13.69 14.78 -31.72
C ALA A 661 13.46 14.95 -30.21
N TRP A 662 13.33 16.17 -29.70
CA TRP A 662 12.92 16.44 -28.30
C TRP A 662 11.43 16.21 -28.06
N GLN A 663 10.57 16.49 -29.05
CA GLN A 663 9.13 16.22 -28.98
C GLN A 663 8.81 14.72 -28.98
N SER A 664 9.65 13.89 -29.62
CA SER A 664 9.50 12.43 -29.69
C SER A 664 10.34 11.65 -28.67
N SER A 665 11.47 12.21 -28.21
CA SER A 665 12.31 11.66 -27.13
C SER A 665 12.48 12.74 -26.05
N SER A 666 11.52 12.75 -25.12
CA SER A 666 11.31 13.83 -24.14
C SER A 666 12.46 14.06 -23.15
N TYR A 667 13.42 13.14 -23.05
CA TYR A 667 14.66 13.36 -22.30
C TYR A 667 15.87 12.65 -22.92
N ASP A 668 17.05 13.14 -22.56
CA ASP A 668 18.34 12.46 -22.72
C ASP A 668 18.82 11.91 -21.37
N VAL A 669 19.40 10.71 -21.37
CA VAL A 669 20.05 10.09 -20.19
C VAL A 669 21.56 10.12 -20.36
N PHE A 670 22.29 10.65 -19.39
CA PHE A 670 23.76 10.57 -19.32
C PHE A 670 24.17 9.63 -18.18
N ASN A 671 24.88 8.56 -18.53
CA ASN A 671 25.40 7.57 -17.60
C ASN A 671 26.81 7.99 -17.14
N ILE A 672 26.91 8.27 -15.84
CA ILE A 672 28.12 8.74 -15.17
C ILE A 672 28.68 7.57 -14.37
N ARG A 673 30.00 7.36 -14.43
CA ARG A 673 30.70 6.31 -13.68
C ARG A 673 31.85 6.92 -12.89
N THR A 674 32.04 6.44 -11.67
CA THR A 674 33.22 6.80 -10.87
C THR A 674 34.14 5.59 -10.68
N THR A 675 35.40 5.78 -11.07
CA THR A 675 36.52 4.91 -10.70
C THR A 675 37.03 5.40 -9.35
N ILE A 676 37.16 4.51 -8.38
CA ILE A 676 37.58 4.83 -7.01
C ILE A 676 38.64 3.81 -6.61
N ASP A 677 39.88 4.26 -6.46
CA ASP A 677 40.96 3.42 -5.91
C ASP A 677 40.69 3.16 -4.43
N ASN A 678 40.83 1.90 -3.99
CA ASN A 678 40.27 1.44 -2.74
C ASN A 678 41.30 1.41 -1.58
N PRO A 679 41.04 2.04 -0.41
CA PRO A 679 39.89 2.87 -0.07
C PRO A 679 40.04 4.32 -0.55
N GLY A 680 38.97 4.89 -1.11
CA GLY A 680 39.02 6.21 -1.73
C GLY A 680 37.69 6.97 -1.70
N VAL A 681 37.81 8.27 -1.96
CA VAL A 681 36.72 9.23 -2.06
C VAL A 681 36.98 10.06 -3.31
N VAL A 682 35.95 10.23 -4.14
CA VAL A 682 36.00 10.98 -5.39
C VAL A 682 34.77 11.89 -5.47
N THR A 683 35.00 13.20 -5.58
CA THR A 683 33.96 14.23 -5.69
C THR A 683 33.74 14.56 -7.16
N CYS A 684 32.54 14.33 -7.68
CA CYS A 684 32.17 14.74 -9.03
C CYS A 684 31.41 16.07 -9.01
N ALA A 685 31.88 17.05 -9.79
CA ALA A 685 31.07 18.18 -10.21
C ALA A 685 30.46 17.92 -11.58
N PHE A 686 29.30 18.53 -11.87
CA PHE A 686 28.60 18.35 -13.14
C PHE A 686 28.23 19.67 -13.79
N HIS A 687 28.60 19.81 -15.07
CA HIS A 687 28.16 20.88 -15.96
C HIS A 687 27.21 20.32 -17.03
N PRO A 688 25.91 20.15 -16.72
CA PRO A 688 24.89 19.97 -17.75
C PRO A 688 24.72 21.26 -18.56
N GLU A 689 24.82 21.14 -19.88
CA GLU A 689 24.81 22.24 -20.82
C GLU A 689 23.85 21.96 -21.99
N VAL A 690 23.19 23.01 -22.48
CA VAL A 690 22.75 23.07 -23.89
C VAL A 690 23.87 23.70 -24.72
N VAL A 691 24.17 23.11 -25.87
CA VAL A 691 25.22 23.56 -26.79
C VAL A 691 24.61 23.87 -28.14
N LEU A 692 24.98 25.01 -28.70
CA LEU A 692 24.49 25.54 -29.96
C LEU A 692 25.68 25.83 -30.88
N TYR A 693 25.62 25.32 -32.11
CA TYR A 693 26.72 25.39 -33.08
C TYR A 693 26.38 26.35 -34.24
N ALA A 694 27.42 26.88 -34.87
CA ALA A 694 27.31 27.66 -36.09
C ALA A 694 27.11 26.78 -37.34
N ASP A 695 26.70 27.40 -38.46
CA ASP A 695 26.65 26.76 -39.79
C ASP A 695 27.99 26.11 -40.19
N SER A 696 29.12 26.55 -39.60
CA SER A 696 30.48 26.02 -39.77
C SER A 696 30.80 24.77 -38.92
N GLY A 697 29.87 24.31 -38.08
CA GLY A 697 30.11 23.25 -37.08
C GLY A 697 30.89 23.69 -35.85
N SER A 698 31.28 24.97 -35.76
CA SER A 698 31.96 25.56 -34.60
C SER A 698 31.00 25.72 -33.42
N GLU A 699 31.43 25.46 -32.18
CA GLU A 699 30.65 25.81 -30.99
C GLU A 699 30.45 27.33 -30.93
N TRP A 700 29.20 27.79 -30.80
CA TRP A 700 28.85 29.21 -30.78
C TRP A 700 28.40 29.68 -29.40
N LEU A 701 27.56 28.90 -28.70
CA LEU A 701 27.14 29.20 -27.33
C LEU A 701 26.98 27.92 -26.51
N ARG A 702 27.40 28.01 -25.24
CA ARG A 702 27.07 27.06 -24.18
C ARG A 702 26.08 27.72 -23.23
N LEU A 703 25.06 26.97 -22.83
CA LEU A 703 24.05 27.37 -21.86
C LEU A 703 24.12 26.41 -20.67
N PRO A 704 24.88 26.75 -19.61
CA PRO A 704 24.85 26.00 -18.36
C PRO A 704 23.41 25.91 -17.85
N LEU A 705 22.88 24.69 -17.72
CA LEU A 705 21.50 24.47 -17.30
C LEU A 705 21.32 24.71 -15.79
N PHE A 706 22.43 24.83 -15.05
CA PHE A 706 22.47 25.01 -13.59
C PHE A 706 22.79 26.46 -13.17
N SER A 707 22.46 26.79 -11.92
CA SER A 707 22.67 28.14 -11.35
C SER A 707 24.13 28.59 -11.40
N GLN A 708 24.38 29.74 -12.05
CA GLN A 708 25.69 30.40 -12.07
C GLN A 708 25.95 31.28 -10.83
N LYS A 709 25.21 31.09 -9.73
CA LYS A 709 25.50 31.77 -8.46
C LYS A 709 26.88 31.42 -7.92
N VAL A 710 27.45 32.36 -7.16
CA VAL A 710 28.73 32.21 -6.48
C VAL A 710 28.51 32.33 -4.97
N ILE A 711 29.10 31.38 -4.24
CA ILE A 711 29.28 31.44 -2.79
C ILE A 711 30.75 31.73 -2.48
N ASP A 712 31.01 32.45 -1.39
CA ASP A 712 32.36 32.79 -0.95
C ASP A 712 33.02 31.67 -0.11
N VAL A 713 34.16 31.96 0.52
CA VAL A 713 34.88 31.03 1.40
C VAL A 713 34.12 30.67 2.69
N LYS A 714 33.07 31.41 3.06
CA LYS A 714 32.20 31.10 4.21
C LYS A 714 30.91 30.39 3.79
N GLY A 715 30.63 30.32 2.49
CA GLY A 715 29.33 29.86 1.96
C GLY A 715 28.27 30.96 1.86
N GLU A 716 28.62 32.24 2.08
CA GLU A 716 27.70 33.37 1.92
C GLU A 716 27.46 33.66 0.43
N TRP A 717 26.24 34.09 0.07
CA TRP A 717 25.87 34.42 -1.31
C TRP A 717 26.48 35.77 -1.75
N VAL A 718 27.46 35.73 -2.66
CA VAL A 718 28.19 36.93 -3.11
C VAL A 718 27.90 37.36 -4.54
N GLY A 719 27.08 36.60 -5.29
CA GLY A 719 26.50 37.07 -6.55
C GLY A 719 26.27 35.98 -7.59
N VAL A 720 26.39 36.36 -8.86
CA VAL A 720 26.25 35.49 -10.05
C VAL A 720 27.47 35.69 -10.95
N ALA A 721 28.19 34.61 -11.23
CA ALA A 721 29.23 34.61 -12.24
C ALA A 721 28.59 34.77 -13.62
N ARG A 722 29.12 35.68 -14.43
CA ARG A 722 28.81 35.76 -15.86
C ARG A 722 29.93 35.06 -16.64
N GLU A 723 29.61 34.52 -17.82
CA GLU A 723 30.62 33.92 -18.69
C GLU A 723 31.72 34.96 -19.03
N GLY A 724 32.96 34.51 -19.14
CA GLY A 724 34.13 35.40 -19.29
C GLY A 724 34.57 36.14 -18.02
N LYS A 725 33.99 35.88 -16.84
CA LYS A 725 34.51 36.37 -15.55
C LYS A 725 35.01 35.23 -14.65
N ASP A 726 36.22 35.40 -14.14
CA ASP A 726 36.82 34.52 -13.15
C ASP A 726 36.09 34.63 -11.80
N VAL A 727 36.14 33.54 -11.04
CA VAL A 727 35.66 33.46 -9.67
C VAL A 727 36.88 33.61 -8.74
N PRO A 728 36.85 34.48 -7.71
CA PRO A 728 37.98 34.65 -6.79
C PRO A 728 38.45 33.34 -6.15
N MET A 729 39.75 33.23 -5.92
CA MET A 729 40.36 32.00 -5.41
C MET A 729 39.73 31.59 -4.07
N GLY A 730 39.21 30.35 -4.02
CA GLY A 730 38.47 29.81 -2.86
C GLY A 730 36.95 29.98 -2.90
N TRP A 731 36.41 30.88 -3.74
CA TRP A 731 34.97 31.01 -3.95
C TRP A 731 34.48 29.92 -4.92
N LYS A 732 33.22 29.47 -4.80
CA LYS A 732 32.68 28.33 -5.58
C LYS A 732 31.43 28.72 -6.36
N ARG A 733 31.30 28.23 -7.61
CA ARG A 733 30.03 28.29 -8.35
C ARG A 733 29.05 27.26 -7.80
N TRP A 734 27.75 27.54 -7.86
CA TRP A 734 26.67 26.70 -7.34
C TRP A 734 26.34 25.49 -8.24
N MET A 735 27.37 24.78 -8.70
CA MET A 735 27.29 23.59 -9.55
C MET A 735 26.77 22.35 -8.78
N PRO A 736 25.95 21.48 -9.40
CA PRO A 736 25.59 20.18 -8.82
C PRO A 736 26.84 19.35 -8.55
N HIS A 737 26.95 18.77 -7.36
CA HIS A 737 28.08 17.93 -6.97
C HIS A 737 27.64 16.68 -6.19
N PHE A 738 28.43 15.61 -6.27
CA PHE A 738 28.23 14.36 -5.55
C PHE A 738 29.57 13.82 -5.04
N ARG A 739 29.65 13.45 -3.76
CA ARG A 739 30.76 12.65 -3.21
C ARG A 739 30.44 11.19 -3.43
N CYS A 740 31.29 10.50 -4.16
CA CYS A 740 31.29 9.05 -4.30
C CYS A 740 32.42 8.46 -3.47
N ASP A 741 32.18 7.31 -2.84
CA ASP A 741 33.22 6.61 -2.09
C ASP A 741 32.98 5.10 -2.09
N SER A 742 34.04 4.32 -1.87
CA SER A 742 33.98 2.84 -1.81
C SER A 742 33.78 2.28 -0.40
N LEU A 743 33.57 3.14 0.60
CA LEU A 743 33.65 2.78 2.02
C LEU A 743 32.43 1.98 2.48
N ALA A 744 32.65 1.09 3.44
CA ALA A 744 31.59 0.48 4.22
C ALA A 744 31.16 1.46 5.33
N PHE A 745 29.93 1.99 5.25
CA PHE A 745 29.31 2.65 6.39
C PHE A 745 28.29 1.70 7.02
N GLY A 746 28.41 1.49 8.33
CA GLY A 746 27.64 0.48 9.03
C GLY A 746 28.16 0.31 10.45
N ALA A 747 28.06 -0.90 10.98
CA ALA A 747 28.29 -1.16 12.40
C ALA A 747 28.93 -2.53 12.71
N ASN A 748 28.94 -3.49 11.77
CA ASN A 748 29.10 -4.92 12.09
C ASN A 748 28.09 -5.40 13.16
N ASP A 749 26.89 -4.82 13.17
CA ASP A 749 25.81 -5.06 14.16
C ASP A 749 24.58 -5.58 13.39
N PRO A 750 24.02 -6.76 13.71
CA PRO A 750 22.82 -7.29 13.04
C PRO A 750 21.58 -6.38 13.10
N GLN A 751 21.60 -5.29 13.89
CA GLN A 751 20.53 -4.28 13.98
C GLN A 751 20.78 -3.02 13.13
N VAL A 752 21.89 -2.96 12.39
CA VAL A 752 22.30 -1.84 11.54
C VAL A 752 22.95 -2.40 10.28
N GLU A 753 22.20 -2.45 9.17
CA GLU A 753 22.72 -2.99 7.91
C GLU A 753 23.91 -2.19 7.39
N ASP A 754 25.01 -2.87 7.07
CA ASP A 754 26.17 -2.25 6.44
C ASP A 754 25.83 -1.81 4.99
N ARG A 755 26.38 -0.67 4.56
CA ARG A 755 26.13 -0.01 3.26
C ARG A 755 27.46 0.28 2.56
N VAL A 756 27.87 -0.63 1.69
CA VAL A 756 29.20 -0.62 1.06
C VAL A 756 29.16 0.12 -0.28
N GLY A 757 29.89 1.23 -0.34
CA GLY A 757 29.95 2.12 -1.49
C GLY A 757 28.68 2.94 -1.75
N GLY A 758 28.83 4.04 -2.48
CA GLY A 758 27.70 4.88 -2.88
C GLY A 758 28.11 6.29 -3.30
N CYS A 759 27.19 7.00 -3.93
CA CYS A 759 27.33 8.40 -4.30
C CYS A 759 26.23 9.25 -3.62
N ILE A 760 26.60 10.38 -3.01
CA ILE A 760 25.68 11.26 -2.28
C ILE A 760 25.90 12.74 -2.64
N ASN A 761 24.82 13.51 -2.82
CA ASN A 761 24.89 14.95 -2.99
C ASN A 761 25.44 15.60 -1.70
N THR A 762 26.65 16.18 -1.76
CA THR A 762 27.32 16.81 -0.61
C THR A 762 26.76 18.17 -0.19
N ARG A 763 25.91 18.80 -1.02
CA ARG A 763 25.14 20.01 -0.70
C ARG A 763 23.80 19.69 -0.02
N SER A 764 23.28 18.48 -0.18
CA SER A 764 22.09 18.04 0.55
C SER A 764 22.33 18.12 2.07
N LYS A 765 21.35 18.65 2.79
CA LYS A 765 21.43 18.82 4.25
C LYS A 765 21.03 17.52 4.92
N ARG A 766 21.99 16.89 5.61
CA ARG A 766 21.78 15.63 6.34
C ARG A 766 21.28 15.96 7.74
N VAL A 767 20.03 15.61 8.05
CA VAL A 767 19.39 15.95 9.33
C VAL A 767 18.97 14.67 10.04
N PHE A 768 19.56 14.40 11.21
CA PHE A 768 19.16 13.30 12.08
C PHE A 768 17.95 13.73 12.90
N VAL A 769 16.79 13.17 12.60
CA VAL A 769 15.51 13.54 13.22
C VAL A 769 15.22 12.63 14.42
N MET A 770 14.81 13.24 15.53
CA MET A 770 14.42 12.56 16.77
C MET A 770 13.16 13.21 17.33
N SER A 771 12.42 12.54 18.23
CA SER A 771 11.26 13.17 18.86
C SER A 771 11.13 12.86 20.36
N THR A 772 10.73 13.91 21.08
CA THR A 772 10.45 13.97 22.52
C THR A 772 9.08 13.40 22.92
N LYS A 773 8.25 13.00 21.96
CA LYS A 773 6.92 12.41 22.20
C LYS A 773 7.04 11.05 22.90
N SER A 774 6.14 10.75 23.84
CA SER A 774 6.09 9.43 24.47
C SER A 774 5.76 8.33 23.46
N GLY A 775 6.41 7.17 23.57
CA GLY A 775 6.24 6.04 22.65
C GLY A 775 7.21 5.98 21.46
N THR A 776 8.13 6.95 21.32
CA THR A 776 9.22 6.91 20.33
C THR A 776 10.39 6.03 20.82
N GLU A 777 11.40 5.79 19.96
CA GLU A 777 12.50 4.84 20.24
C GLU A 777 13.39 5.26 21.45
N PHE A 778 13.59 6.57 21.66
CA PHE A 778 14.49 7.11 22.70
C PHE A 778 14.17 8.56 23.16
N PRO A 779 12.94 8.86 23.64
CA PRO A 779 12.51 10.23 23.95
C PRO A 779 13.32 10.92 25.06
N GLU A 780 13.90 10.18 26.01
CA GLU A 780 14.78 10.77 27.04
C GLU A 780 16.04 11.43 26.43
N VAL A 781 16.62 10.78 25.42
CA VAL A 781 17.83 11.22 24.71
C VAL A 781 17.51 12.43 23.83
N ALA A 782 16.38 12.38 23.12
CA ALA A 782 15.87 13.51 22.35
C ALA A 782 15.67 14.76 23.25
N GLN A 783 15.16 14.60 24.47
CA GLN A 783 15.00 15.71 25.41
C GLN A 783 16.34 16.24 25.94
N HIS A 784 17.33 15.38 26.21
CA HIS A 784 18.67 15.84 26.59
C HIS A 784 19.30 16.73 25.53
N ILE A 785 19.25 16.29 24.28
CA ILE A 785 19.83 17.00 23.14
C ILE A 785 19.08 18.33 22.90
N LYS A 786 17.74 18.34 23.06
CA LYS A 786 16.91 19.56 23.04
C LYS A 786 17.31 20.59 24.10
N ASP A 787 17.63 20.15 25.32
CA ASP A 787 18.05 21.03 26.41
C ASP A 787 19.47 21.59 26.21
N ALA A 788 20.34 20.83 25.55
CA ALA A 788 21.73 21.19 25.23
C ALA A 788 21.84 22.13 24.01
N LEU A 789 20.99 21.94 23.00
CA LEU A 789 20.92 22.75 21.77
C LEU A 789 20.19 24.10 21.93
N ASN A 790 19.64 24.38 23.10
CA ASN A 790 18.93 25.63 23.40
C ASN A 790 19.83 26.59 24.22
N PRO A 791 20.36 27.69 23.64
CA PRO A 791 21.25 28.61 24.34
C PRO A 791 20.63 29.30 25.57
N SER A 792 19.30 29.35 25.68
CA SER A 792 18.63 29.91 26.86
C SER A 792 18.68 29.01 28.10
N THR A 793 18.83 27.68 27.90
CA THR A 793 18.84 26.67 28.97
C THR A 793 20.18 25.95 29.13
N ASN A 794 21.00 25.87 28.07
CA ASN A 794 22.16 24.98 28.06
C ASN A 794 23.26 25.31 29.07
N LYS A 795 23.34 26.57 29.54
CA LYS A 795 24.21 26.97 30.67
C LYS A 795 23.98 26.15 31.95
N SER A 796 22.76 25.67 32.16
CA SER A 796 22.37 24.85 33.33
C SER A 796 22.47 23.34 33.07
N THR A 797 23.07 22.92 31.95
CA THR A 797 23.37 21.51 31.67
C THR A 797 24.75 21.13 32.18
N ASN A 798 24.91 19.90 32.67
CA ASN A 798 26.21 19.40 33.14
C ASN A 798 27.11 18.99 31.97
N PRO A 799 28.44 19.16 32.04
CA PRO A 799 29.17 19.98 33.02
C PRO A 799 28.88 21.48 32.82
N PRO A 800 28.82 22.32 33.85
CA PRO A 800 28.68 23.76 33.67
C PRO A 800 29.91 24.36 32.97
N LYS A 801 29.71 25.25 31.97
CA LYS A 801 30.81 26.04 31.36
C LYS A 801 31.03 27.32 32.16
N ARG A 802 32.28 27.65 32.47
CA ARG A 802 32.69 28.89 33.15
C ARG A 802 34.06 29.36 32.65
N GLU A 803 34.31 30.65 32.72
CA GLU A 803 35.62 31.23 32.48
C GLU A 803 36.59 30.87 33.62
N GLY A 804 37.77 30.35 33.28
CA GLY A 804 38.82 29.98 34.24
C GLY A 804 38.62 28.65 34.98
N ASP A 805 37.56 27.87 34.69
CA ASP A 805 37.53 26.44 35.05
C ASP A 805 38.65 25.70 34.25
N PRO A 806 39.31 24.68 34.81
CA PRO A 806 40.48 24.06 34.20
C PRO A 806 40.16 23.31 32.90
N GLU A 807 41.16 23.17 32.03
CA GLU A 807 41.07 22.30 30.85
C GLU A 807 40.89 20.82 31.21
N VAL A 808 40.38 20.04 30.25
CA VAL A 808 40.20 18.58 30.33
C VAL A 808 41.56 17.92 30.65
N PRO A 809 41.75 17.42 31.89
CA PRO A 809 41.11 16.17 32.28
C PRO A 809 40.21 16.26 33.54
N ASN A 810 40.03 17.44 34.14
CA ASN A 810 39.29 17.57 35.41
C ASN A 810 37.94 18.28 35.19
N PRO A 811 36.81 17.74 35.70
CA PRO A 811 35.50 18.34 35.48
C PRO A 811 35.29 19.61 36.32
N PRO A 812 34.61 20.65 35.77
CA PRO A 812 34.14 21.82 36.52
C PRO A 812 33.44 21.47 37.83
N SER A 813 33.57 22.32 38.84
CA SER A 813 32.91 22.09 40.12
C SER A 813 31.38 22.04 39.96
N ARG A 814 30.76 21.06 40.63
CA ARG A 814 29.30 20.76 40.57
C ARG A 814 28.43 21.76 41.33
N ASP A 815 29.01 22.59 42.18
CA ASP A 815 28.29 23.64 42.89
C ASP A 815 27.64 24.58 41.87
N VAL A 816 26.40 24.99 42.10
CA VAL A 816 25.75 26.04 41.29
C VAL A 816 26.20 27.39 41.84
N LEU A 817 26.92 28.17 41.01
CA LEU A 817 27.57 29.41 41.43
C LEU A 817 26.89 30.68 40.87
N GLY A 818 25.99 30.53 39.90
CA GLY A 818 25.36 31.65 39.18
C GLY A 818 26.24 32.26 38.10
N THR A 819 27.48 31.79 37.95
CA THR A 819 28.47 32.20 36.96
C THR A 819 28.51 31.30 35.72
N GLU A 820 27.55 30.38 35.59
CA GLU A 820 27.45 29.44 34.48
C GLU A 820 27.14 30.16 33.15
N GLN A 821 28.03 29.97 32.16
CA GLN A 821 27.96 30.58 30.84
C GLN A 821 27.14 29.72 29.87
N PRO A 822 26.45 30.32 28.88
CA PRO A 822 25.88 29.58 27.75
C PRO A 822 26.95 28.79 26.99
N LYS A 823 26.56 27.61 26.48
CA LYS A 823 27.44 26.74 25.71
C LYS A 823 27.25 26.95 24.21
N ARG A 824 28.36 26.95 23.48
CA ARG A 824 28.44 27.07 22.02
C ARG A 824 28.30 25.71 21.35
N ILE A 825 27.18 25.01 21.61
CA ILE A 825 26.95 23.66 21.07
C ILE A 825 26.26 23.73 19.70
N PRO A 826 26.90 23.25 18.61
CA PRO A 826 26.33 23.26 17.27
C PRO A 826 25.40 22.06 16.99
N GLY A 827 24.83 22.04 15.78
CA GLY A 827 24.04 20.96 15.22
C GLY A 827 22.53 21.20 15.16
N ASN A 828 22.00 22.30 15.70
CA ASN A 828 20.55 22.57 15.73
C ASN A 828 20.03 23.00 14.36
N TRP A 829 19.35 22.09 13.65
CA TRP A 829 18.74 22.37 12.35
C TRP A 829 17.70 23.51 12.39
N ALA A 830 17.07 23.75 13.54
CA ALA A 830 16.04 24.78 13.72
C ALA A 830 16.59 26.13 14.23
N ALA A 831 17.91 26.28 14.39
CA ALA A 831 18.53 27.54 14.78
C ALA A 831 18.65 28.52 13.58
N PRO A 832 18.76 29.84 13.83
CA PRO A 832 18.96 30.82 12.76
C PRO A 832 20.22 30.55 11.92
N ILE A 833 20.14 30.84 10.63
CA ILE A 833 21.28 30.78 9.69
C ILE A 833 22.39 31.72 10.18
N GLY A 834 23.64 31.25 10.19
CA GLY A 834 24.80 32.01 10.68
C GLY A 834 24.86 32.18 12.20
N SER A 835 24.07 31.43 12.97
CA SER A 835 24.21 31.36 14.43
C SER A 835 25.01 30.15 14.86
N ASP A 836 25.79 30.30 15.93
CA ASP A 836 26.66 29.26 16.52
C ASP A 836 25.97 27.90 16.74
N ALA A 837 24.67 27.90 17.08
CA ALA A 837 23.90 26.68 17.29
C ALA A 837 23.46 26.01 15.98
N GLY A 838 23.35 26.77 14.88
CA GLY A 838 22.96 26.30 13.54
C GLY A 838 24.14 25.82 12.68
N GLU A 839 25.37 26.01 13.14
CA GLU A 839 26.55 25.35 12.56
C GLU A 839 26.40 23.82 12.56
N PRO A 840 26.96 23.10 11.58
CA PRO A 840 26.90 21.64 11.56
C PRO A 840 27.75 20.96 12.63
N LEU A 841 27.40 19.71 12.93
CA LEU A 841 28.30 18.71 13.50
C LEU A 841 29.11 18.06 12.38
N HIS A 842 30.40 17.82 12.61
CA HIS A 842 31.26 17.10 11.67
C HIS A 842 31.58 15.73 12.24
N ARG A 843 31.06 14.66 11.61
CA ARG A 843 31.37 13.29 12.05
C ARG A 843 32.88 13.06 11.99
N THR A 844 33.43 12.33 12.95
CA THR A 844 34.76 11.72 12.83
C THR A 844 34.71 10.20 12.73
N THR A 845 35.58 9.64 11.90
CA THR A 845 35.88 8.20 11.83
C THR A 845 37.23 7.83 12.47
N SER A 846 37.94 8.79 13.07
CA SER A 846 39.15 8.50 13.86
C SER A 846 38.79 7.78 15.16
N ASP A 847 39.21 6.52 15.27
CA ASP A 847 39.09 5.72 16.50
C ASP A 847 39.77 6.41 17.70
N GLU A 848 40.89 7.11 17.48
CA GLU A 848 41.59 7.85 18.53
C GLU A 848 40.72 9.00 19.05
N ARG A 849 40.15 9.84 18.16
CA ARG A 849 39.26 10.94 18.58
C ARG A 849 37.97 10.41 19.23
N ASN A 850 37.41 9.32 18.70
CA ASN A 850 36.22 8.67 19.28
C ASN A 850 36.51 8.17 20.70
N GLN A 851 37.68 7.58 20.92
CA GLN A 851 38.14 7.16 22.25
C GLN A 851 38.43 8.36 23.18
N GLN A 852 39.13 9.40 22.70
CA GLN A 852 39.38 10.64 23.47
C GLN A 852 38.07 11.26 23.99
N ASN A 853 37.04 11.32 23.13
CA ASN A 853 35.69 11.76 23.51
C ASN A 853 35.09 10.82 24.58
N ARG A 854 35.07 9.50 24.34
CA ARG A 854 34.50 8.51 25.28
C ARG A 854 35.21 8.41 26.63
N LEU A 855 36.49 8.75 26.69
CA LEU A 855 37.27 8.79 27.93
C LEU A 855 36.74 9.85 28.91
N VAL A 856 36.06 10.90 28.43
CA VAL A 856 35.36 11.86 29.31
C VAL A 856 34.19 11.19 30.07
N PHE A 857 33.64 10.11 29.51
CA PHE A 857 32.40 9.47 29.95
C PHE A 857 32.59 8.05 30.51
N SER A 858 33.81 7.51 30.45
CA SER A 858 34.17 6.20 30.99
C SER A 858 35.70 6.04 31.13
N ARG A 859 36.17 5.30 32.15
CA ARG A 859 37.58 4.88 32.29
C ARG A 859 38.61 6.02 32.16
N ARG A 860 38.47 7.03 33.03
CA ARG A 860 39.44 8.13 33.15
C ARG A 860 39.60 8.50 34.61
N ALA A 861 40.85 8.69 35.03
CA ALA A 861 41.13 9.29 36.33
C ALA A 861 40.93 10.81 36.25
N PHE A 862 40.25 11.39 37.25
CA PHE A 862 40.02 12.83 37.34
C PHE A 862 39.89 13.29 38.80
N ILE A 863 40.17 14.56 39.04
CA ILE A 863 39.99 15.19 40.34
C ILE A 863 38.73 16.06 40.27
N SER A 864 37.65 15.63 40.93
CA SER A 864 36.44 16.44 41.07
C SER A 864 36.61 17.47 42.17
N ASP A 865 36.03 18.67 41.97
CA ASP A 865 36.11 19.80 42.91
C ASP A 865 37.56 20.18 43.25
N LEU A 866 38.44 20.19 42.23
CA LEU A 866 39.86 20.54 42.32
C LEU A 866 40.06 21.90 43.05
N GLY A 867 40.95 21.92 44.04
CA GLY A 867 41.26 23.11 44.84
C GLY A 867 40.24 23.44 45.94
N LYS A 868 39.13 22.69 46.07
CA LYS A 868 38.14 22.87 47.15
C LYS A 868 38.36 21.89 48.31
N PRO A 869 37.84 22.18 49.53
CA PRO A 869 37.82 21.21 50.64
C PRO A 869 37.03 19.93 50.34
N THR A 870 36.17 19.95 49.31
CA THR A 870 35.39 18.81 48.79
C THR A 870 36.13 18.00 47.72
N GLN A 871 37.39 18.33 47.42
CA GLN A 871 38.20 17.67 46.40
C GLN A 871 38.23 16.15 46.59
N LYS A 872 37.98 15.42 45.51
CA LYS A 872 38.02 13.95 45.49
C LYS A 872 38.68 13.42 44.23
N GLU A 873 39.64 12.53 44.42
CA GLU A 873 40.25 11.73 43.36
C GLU A 873 39.28 10.61 42.93
N TRP A 874 39.01 10.55 41.63
CA TRP A 874 38.33 9.42 40.99
C TRP A 874 39.40 8.62 40.25
N PRO A 875 39.68 7.36 40.65
CA PRO A 875 40.67 6.53 39.96
C PRO A 875 40.13 6.06 38.61
N ASP A 876 41.04 5.74 37.68
CA ASP A 876 40.67 5.10 36.42
C ASP A 876 40.12 3.68 36.69
N ASN A 877 38.81 3.52 36.52
CA ASN A 877 38.13 2.24 36.43
C ASN A 877 36.76 2.42 35.72
N PRO A 878 36.08 1.33 35.31
CA PRO A 878 34.77 1.39 34.64
C PRO A 878 33.63 2.01 35.47
N GLY A 879 33.83 2.20 36.77
CA GLY A 879 32.92 2.92 37.66
C GLY A 879 32.97 4.44 37.51
N SER A 880 34.13 5.01 37.19
CA SER A 880 34.36 6.47 37.14
C SER A 880 33.85 7.11 35.84
N ASN A 881 32.96 8.11 35.96
CA ASN A 881 32.60 9.04 34.89
C ASN A 881 31.94 10.32 35.42
N TYR A 882 31.84 11.35 34.57
CA TYR A 882 31.25 12.63 34.95
C TYR A 882 29.74 12.55 35.24
N CYS A 883 28.96 11.69 34.56
CA CYS A 883 27.53 11.53 34.86
C CYS A 883 27.27 11.10 36.31
N LYS A 884 28.09 10.20 36.86
CA LYS A 884 27.98 9.75 38.26
C LYS A 884 28.47 10.77 39.27
N TYR A 885 29.29 11.73 38.84
CA TYR A 885 29.73 12.86 39.66
C TYR A 885 28.65 13.96 39.74
N TYR A 886 28.10 14.40 38.61
CA TYR A 886 27.06 15.44 38.57
C TYR A 886 25.63 14.94 38.89
N GLN A 887 25.33 13.67 38.64
CA GLN A 887 23.98 13.10 38.79
C GLN A 887 23.99 11.83 39.66
N TRP A 888 24.86 11.80 40.69
CA TRP A 888 25.00 10.71 41.66
C TRP A 888 23.66 10.15 42.17
N GLU A 889 22.74 11.04 42.53
CA GLU A 889 21.43 10.70 43.12
C GLU A 889 20.59 9.77 42.24
N LYS A 890 20.68 9.90 40.90
CA LYS A 890 19.99 8.99 39.97
C LYS A 890 20.55 7.56 40.02
N TYR A 891 21.85 7.40 40.23
CA TYR A 891 22.51 6.09 40.28
C TYR A 891 22.31 5.35 41.60
N ILE A 892 21.89 6.05 42.66
CA ILE A 892 21.54 5.47 43.97
C ILE A 892 20.03 5.51 44.28
N ALA A 893 19.19 5.91 43.31
CA ALA A 893 17.75 6.01 43.49
C ALA A 893 17.12 4.64 43.78
N PRO A 894 16.13 4.54 44.71
CA PRO A 894 15.51 3.27 45.05
C PRO A 894 14.96 2.51 43.82
N GLY A 895 15.36 1.25 43.68
CA GLY A 895 14.96 0.38 42.56
C GLY A 895 15.82 0.51 41.29
N VAL A 896 16.66 1.53 41.15
CA VAL A 896 17.60 1.67 40.03
C VAL A 896 18.85 0.84 40.27
N ARG A 897 19.29 0.04 39.29
CA ARG A 897 20.59 -0.62 39.33
C ARG A 897 21.59 0.18 38.51
N TRP A 898 22.87 0.13 38.90
CA TRP A 898 24.00 0.82 38.24
C TRP A 898 24.15 0.58 36.73
N LYS A 899 23.53 -0.49 36.19
CA LYS A 899 23.55 -0.87 34.76
C LYS A 899 22.30 -0.44 33.98
N ASP A 900 21.30 0.14 34.66
CA ASP A 900 20.04 0.55 34.04
C ASP A 900 20.10 2.01 33.52
N LEU A 901 21.15 2.74 33.89
CA LEU A 901 21.46 4.10 33.42
C LEU A 901 22.82 4.17 32.73
N ASN A 902 22.87 4.74 31.53
CA ASN A 902 24.10 5.12 30.84
C ASN A 902 24.33 6.63 30.96
N CYS A 903 25.57 7.05 30.70
CA CYS A 903 25.87 8.45 30.41
C CYS A 903 25.57 8.70 28.93
N ASP A 904 24.66 9.63 28.66
CA ASP A 904 24.37 10.16 27.33
C ASP A 904 25.17 11.43 27.08
N GLU A 905 25.61 11.63 25.84
CA GLU A 905 26.73 12.49 25.47
C GLU A 905 26.42 13.29 24.19
N TYR A 906 26.40 14.63 24.28
CA TYR A 906 26.13 15.50 23.15
C TYR A 906 27.01 16.77 23.16
N PRO A 907 27.69 17.16 22.06
CA PRO A 907 27.72 16.49 20.77
C PRO A 907 28.43 15.12 20.87
N PHE A 908 27.97 14.18 20.05
CA PHE A 908 28.27 12.76 20.21
C PHE A 908 29.79 12.47 20.13
N ALA A 909 30.28 11.41 20.79
CA ALA A 909 31.70 11.03 20.67
C ALA A 909 32.15 10.70 19.23
N ALA A 910 31.21 10.51 18.30
CA ALA A 910 31.45 10.36 16.88
C ALA A 910 31.55 11.68 16.09
N THR A 911 31.73 12.85 16.74
CA THR A 911 31.96 14.14 16.06
C THR A 911 33.24 14.84 16.53
N LEU A 912 33.72 15.80 15.72
CA LEU A 912 34.91 16.60 16.02
C LEU A 912 34.70 17.56 17.21
N GLU A 913 33.45 18.01 17.40
CA GLU A 913 33.03 18.93 18.46
C GLU A 913 32.85 18.23 19.83
N GLY A 914 32.90 16.90 19.85
CA GLY A 914 32.74 16.06 21.03
C GLY A 914 33.66 16.42 22.20
N ALA A 915 33.35 15.89 23.39
CA ALA A 915 33.85 16.37 24.68
C ALA A 915 35.37 16.30 24.95
N ALA A 916 36.19 15.83 24.01
CA ALA A 916 37.63 16.09 24.02
C ALA A 916 37.96 17.57 23.66
N SER A 917 36.97 18.36 23.22
CA SER A 917 37.09 19.80 23.04
C SER A 917 37.35 20.53 24.36
N ALA A 918 38.28 21.50 24.34
CA ALA A 918 38.80 22.13 25.56
C ALA A 918 37.83 23.11 26.26
N GLU A 919 36.79 23.56 25.56
CA GLU A 919 35.93 24.67 25.98
C GLU A 919 34.69 24.27 26.79
N TRP A 920 34.50 23.01 27.15
CA TRP A 920 33.33 22.51 27.89
C TRP A 920 31.97 22.69 27.16
N ASP A 921 31.98 22.88 25.84
CA ASP A 921 30.79 22.99 24.98
C ASP A 921 30.15 21.64 24.63
N PHE A 922 29.90 20.85 25.67
CA PHE A 922 29.17 19.60 25.60
C PHE A 922 28.23 19.45 26.80
N SER A 923 27.27 18.54 26.69
CA SER A 923 26.29 18.21 27.71
C SER A 923 26.25 16.71 27.96
N ILE A 924 25.99 16.33 29.21
CA ILE A 924 25.82 14.94 29.64
C ILE A 924 24.60 14.71 30.52
N ARG A 925 23.98 13.54 30.36
CA ARG A 925 22.84 13.14 31.18
C ARG A 925 22.84 11.65 31.51
N ALA A 926 22.58 11.34 32.79
CA ALA A 926 22.29 9.97 33.18
C ALA A 926 20.85 9.64 32.75
N LEU A 927 20.73 8.71 31.79
CA LEU A 927 19.49 8.33 31.08
C LEU A 927 19.37 6.81 30.97
N ASN A 928 18.17 6.33 30.62
CA ASN A 928 17.89 4.91 30.42
C ASN A 928 18.89 4.22 29.48
N ALA A 929 19.56 3.16 29.96
CA ALA A 929 20.62 2.46 29.25
C ALA A 929 20.17 1.74 27.96
N LYS A 930 18.86 1.42 27.83
CA LYS A 930 18.29 0.92 26.56
C LYS A 930 18.19 2.07 25.56
N GLN A 931 17.48 3.15 25.90
CA GLN A 931 17.25 4.28 24.98
C GLN A 931 18.55 4.90 24.45
N ASN A 932 19.57 5.07 25.30
CA ASN A 932 20.88 5.56 24.90
C ASN A 932 21.57 4.65 23.87
N ARG A 933 21.59 3.31 24.08
CA ARG A 933 22.15 2.38 23.09
C ARG A 933 21.34 2.36 21.79
N ASP A 934 20.03 2.39 21.90
CA ASP A 934 19.13 2.29 20.75
C ASP A 934 19.24 3.57 19.88
N GLN A 935 19.36 4.76 20.50
CA GLN A 935 19.75 6.01 19.82
C GLN A 935 21.12 5.89 19.15
N GLY A 936 22.10 5.30 19.85
CA GLY A 936 23.43 5.05 19.29
C GLY A 936 23.39 4.15 18.05
N ASN A 937 22.46 3.19 17.98
CA ASN A 937 22.23 2.37 16.78
C ASN A 937 21.46 3.13 15.69
N ALA A 938 20.48 3.97 16.04
CA ALA A 938 19.81 4.86 15.08
C ALA A 938 20.77 5.88 14.44
N LEU A 939 21.73 6.43 15.21
CA LEU A 939 22.75 7.33 14.69
C LEU A 939 23.72 6.61 13.71
N LYS A 940 24.05 5.34 13.96
CA LYS A 940 24.81 4.51 13.00
C LYS A 940 24.00 4.23 11.72
N ARG A 941 22.70 3.91 11.85
CA ARG A 941 21.78 3.75 10.69
C ARG A 941 21.79 5.00 9.83
N PHE A 942 21.56 6.17 10.43
CA PHE A 942 21.66 7.47 9.77
C PHE A 942 23.03 7.71 9.09
N PHE A 943 24.14 7.38 9.75
CA PHE A 943 25.47 7.50 9.13
C PHE A 943 25.67 6.61 7.89
N ALA A 944 25.04 5.42 7.85
CA ALA A 944 25.06 4.52 6.69
C ALA A 944 24.10 4.97 5.59
N GLU A 945 22.85 5.28 5.93
CA GLU A 945 21.77 5.73 5.04
C GLU A 945 22.06 7.09 4.39
N PHE A 946 22.79 7.98 5.07
CA PHE A 946 23.14 9.32 4.58
C PHE A 946 24.66 9.49 4.32
N ARG A 947 25.40 8.38 4.19
CA ARG A 947 26.85 8.29 3.90
C ARG A 947 27.70 9.38 4.58
N VAL A 948 27.46 9.60 5.87
CA VAL A 948 28.16 10.62 6.67
C VAL A 948 29.58 10.10 6.91
N GLY A 949 30.54 10.52 6.09
CA GLY A 949 31.97 10.14 6.21
C GLY A 949 32.74 10.91 7.29
N ASP A 950 34.07 10.78 7.28
CA ASP A 950 34.95 11.65 8.08
C ASP A 950 34.79 13.12 7.67
N GLU A 951 34.84 14.02 8.64
CA GLU A 951 34.61 15.47 8.51
C GLU A 951 33.29 15.87 7.81
N ASN A 952 32.36 14.94 7.58
CA ASN A 952 31.11 15.23 6.86
C ASN A 952 30.10 15.92 7.77
N SER A 953 29.65 17.10 7.36
CA SER A 953 28.63 17.90 8.05
C SER A 953 27.25 17.21 8.10
N PHE A 954 26.64 17.23 9.28
CA PHE A 954 25.25 16.87 9.54
C PHE A 954 24.63 17.75 10.65
N TRP A 955 23.31 17.71 10.77
CA TRP A 955 22.52 18.44 11.77
C TRP A 955 21.58 17.48 12.51
N VAL A 956 20.92 18.00 13.54
CA VAL A 956 19.97 17.31 14.39
C VAL A 956 18.67 18.12 14.48
N MET A 957 17.51 17.45 14.40
CA MET A 957 16.20 18.08 14.57
C MET A 957 15.38 17.32 15.63
N ILE A 958 14.72 18.04 16.53
CA ILE A 958 13.95 17.46 17.64
C ILE A 958 12.48 17.89 17.58
N GLU A 959 11.58 16.92 17.39
CA GLU A 959 10.11 17.12 17.39
C GLU A 959 9.45 16.92 18.77
#